data_AF-A0AAT9I197-F1
#
_entry.id   AF-A0AAT9I197-F1
#
_cell.length_a   1.000
_cell.length_b   1.000
_cell.length_c   1.000
_cell.angle_alpha   90.00
_cell.angle_beta   90.00
_cell.angle_gamma   90.00
#
_symmetry.space_group_name_H-M   'P 1'
#
loop_
_entity.id
_entity.type
_entity.pdbx_description
1 polymer ?
#
loop_
_entity_poly.entity_id
_entity_poly.type
_entity_poly.pdbx_seq_one_letter_code
_entity_poly.pdbx_strand_id
1 'polypeptide(L)'
;MNKYIVLIVLVCLELVVKAQETERSCAAVRMKAGVPALYINDTPYPPFAYMSYLGEEKYYREAAIAGIHLYNIPAYLGDRGINSTSGIKPFRTPVWLGKNTYDYKGIIHDFEEVLRADPAAKVIIRLHLDPPVWWEKENPDAVCRLPDGSGYRTSFSSPKWQHDAGEVLREVVKWLLHSPYSAHVAGVHVAGGFTEEWFYHYKDHFYDESNARKVAFRKWLRQHYADNTDSLRHAWNDQTITFDQALPADISGTDRKREWRNAATDQRYFNTFDFQATTIADHIAYSCKIVKDASNNCLLTGAFYGYHYFVSDPRRGHGALAKLLDCPYLDYLSSPNDYNRVAGEDWAPMAAIKSVQLHGKLWLAENDTRTTLTTLLKERAPAIAPPGEWYTNGVWIGPDKMSTSVSLLRKNLARMLAYGYGGWWFDMWGGWFSDPALLAVLHEGQQYFVEYPDAACPQMKPEVAVVVDERLQEWDKDYGGLTGEITGNRYALGKTGAPYDLYLRTDLNKVSAGQYKVIWLMGIMDPNEQELTLIKKWAAKGMMVLQTDGYGTTIYFKETGTQPTFSKKLRWPASALGKLWDSAGVHRYLNTEDVVYAGRGWLSVHSVKGGKKELKLPFYAQVSDPVTKKIIAGNTKTVTLDMEPGATILLRVVPEKKQRKH
;
A
#
# COMPACT_ATOMS: atom_id res chain seq x y z
N MET A 1 -12.27 58.35 -31.73
CA MET A 1 -12.89 57.51 -30.67
C MET A 1 -12.82 56.00 -30.96
N ASN A 2 -13.11 55.52 -32.18
CA ASN A 2 -13.15 54.07 -32.48
C ASN A 2 -11.82 53.30 -32.38
N LYS A 3 -10.65 53.91 -32.64
CA LYS A 3 -9.37 53.18 -32.57
C LYS A 3 -8.91 52.86 -31.14
N TYR A 4 -9.28 53.69 -30.16
CA TYR A 4 -8.93 53.47 -28.75
C TYR A 4 -9.81 52.42 -28.09
N ILE A 5 -11.09 52.31 -28.49
CA ILE A 5 -12.00 51.28 -27.99
C ILE A 5 -11.59 49.89 -28.51
N VAL A 6 -11.19 49.78 -29.78
CA VAL A 6 -10.71 48.51 -30.35
C VAL A 6 -9.39 48.06 -29.69
N LEU A 7 -8.48 48.98 -29.37
CA LEU A 7 -7.24 48.67 -28.67
C LEU A 7 -7.48 48.25 -27.21
N ILE A 8 -8.41 48.90 -26.50
CA ILE A 8 -8.80 48.51 -25.13
C ILE A 8 -9.50 47.15 -25.13
N VAL A 9 -10.38 46.86 -26.11
CA VAL A 9 -11.04 45.55 -26.23
C VAL A 9 -10.04 44.45 -26.58
N LEU A 10 -9.05 44.71 -27.45
CA LEU A 10 -7.99 43.74 -27.77
C LEU A 10 -7.04 43.50 -26.59
N VAL A 11 -6.65 44.56 -25.85
CA VAL A 11 -5.81 44.42 -24.64
C VAL A 11 -6.58 43.76 -23.50
N CYS A 12 -7.88 44.03 -23.36
CA CYS A 12 -8.75 43.30 -22.43
C CYS A 12 -8.97 41.84 -22.88
N LEU A 13 -9.09 41.54 -24.17
CA LEU A 13 -9.15 40.15 -24.66
C LEU A 13 -7.81 39.42 -24.46
N GLU A 14 -6.66 40.06 -24.71
CA GLU A 14 -5.35 39.47 -24.43
C GLU A 14 -5.11 39.29 -22.92
N LEU A 15 -5.62 40.18 -22.07
CA LEU A 15 -5.57 40.03 -20.61
C LEU A 15 -6.56 38.97 -20.10
N VAL A 16 -7.73 38.80 -20.72
CA VAL A 16 -8.69 37.73 -20.38
C VAL A 16 -8.21 36.37 -20.90
N VAL A 17 -7.54 36.31 -22.06
CA VAL A 17 -6.92 35.10 -22.60
C VAL A 17 -5.64 34.74 -21.82
N LYS A 18 -4.85 35.72 -21.34
CA LYS A 18 -3.73 35.45 -20.40
C LYS A 18 -4.18 35.16 -18.96
N ALA A 19 -5.37 35.60 -18.55
CA ALA A 19 -5.92 35.30 -17.22
C ALA A 19 -6.56 33.91 -17.12
N GLN A 20 -6.51 33.10 -18.17
CA GLN A 20 -7.05 31.73 -18.20
C GLN A 20 -6.02 30.66 -18.60
N GLU A 21 -4.72 30.98 -18.56
CA GLU A 21 -3.71 29.96 -18.28
C GLU A 21 -3.67 29.79 -16.76
N THR A 22 -4.64 29.06 -16.20
CA THR A 22 -4.55 28.58 -14.83
C THR A 22 -3.25 27.81 -14.70
N GLU A 23 -2.31 28.34 -13.90
CA GLU A 23 -1.00 27.73 -13.71
C GLU A 23 -1.20 26.28 -13.25
N ARG A 24 -0.85 25.36 -14.14
CA ARG A 24 -1.12 23.95 -13.99
C ARG A 24 -0.44 23.40 -12.75
N SER A 25 -1.14 22.56 -11.98
CA SER A 25 -0.54 21.88 -10.83
C SER A 25 0.45 20.81 -11.30
N CYS A 26 1.65 20.82 -10.73
CA CYS A 26 2.71 19.86 -11.00
C CYS A 26 3.15 19.20 -9.69
N ALA A 27 3.05 17.88 -9.59
CA ALA A 27 3.34 17.15 -8.37
C ALA A 27 4.43 16.08 -8.59
N ALA A 28 5.25 15.88 -7.56
CA ALA A 28 6.40 14.98 -7.62
C ALA A 28 6.67 14.34 -6.24
N VAL A 29 7.33 13.19 -6.26
CA VAL A 29 7.89 12.56 -5.06
C VAL A 29 9.41 12.73 -5.07
N ARG A 30 9.97 13.20 -3.96
CA ARG A 30 11.42 13.39 -3.78
C ARG A 30 11.86 12.95 -2.40
N MET A 31 13.11 12.50 -2.26
CA MET A 31 13.66 12.14 -0.95
C MET A 31 13.84 13.38 -0.07
N LYS A 32 13.29 13.35 1.16
CA LYS A 32 13.53 14.34 2.22
C LYS A 32 13.80 13.60 3.54
N ALA A 33 14.88 13.95 4.24
CA ALA A 33 15.23 13.35 5.53
C ALA A 33 15.22 11.81 5.54
N GLY A 34 15.68 11.16 4.46
CA GLY A 34 15.81 9.71 4.34
C GLY A 34 14.51 8.95 4.02
N VAL A 35 13.41 9.65 3.72
CA VAL A 35 12.16 9.04 3.24
C VAL A 35 11.60 9.83 2.04
N PRO A 36 10.77 9.22 1.18
CA PRO A 36 10.07 9.93 0.12
C PRO A 36 9.05 10.93 0.69
N ALA A 37 8.98 12.11 0.08
CA ALA A 37 8.08 13.19 0.45
C ALA A 37 7.37 13.73 -0.79
N LEU A 38 6.12 14.15 -0.61
CA LEU A 38 5.29 14.75 -1.64
C LEU A 38 5.64 16.24 -1.82
N TYR A 39 5.70 16.67 -3.08
CA TYR A 39 5.81 18.06 -3.47
C TYR A 39 4.70 18.40 -4.46
N ILE A 40 4.08 19.56 -4.29
CA ILE A 40 3.14 20.15 -5.26
C ILE A 40 3.64 21.55 -5.56
N ASN A 41 3.86 21.85 -6.84
CA ASN A 41 4.47 23.09 -7.33
C ASN A 41 5.77 23.40 -6.58
N ASP A 42 6.66 22.41 -6.52
CA ASP A 42 7.97 22.45 -5.84
C ASP A 42 7.93 22.75 -4.32
N THR A 43 6.74 22.81 -3.72
CA THR A 43 6.57 23.03 -2.29
C THR A 43 6.29 21.71 -1.58
N PRO A 44 6.99 21.40 -0.45
CA PRO A 44 6.67 20.22 0.36
C PRO A 44 5.19 20.22 0.76
N TYR A 45 4.53 19.09 0.58
CA TYR A 45 3.09 18.96 0.83
C TYR A 45 2.81 17.76 1.75
N PRO A 46 1.92 17.89 2.75
CA PRO A 46 1.53 16.76 3.59
C PRO A 46 0.93 15.62 2.76
N PRO A 47 1.47 14.39 2.81
CA PRO A 47 0.96 13.25 2.06
C PRO A 47 -0.27 12.63 2.77
N PHE A 48 -1.16 13.49 3.28
CA PHE A 48 -2.37 13.12 3.98
C PHE A 48 -3.56 13.61 3.20
N ALA A 49 -4.31 12.67 2.62
CA ALA A 49 -5.50 12.98 1.83
C ALA A 49 -6.79 12.58 2.54
N TYR A 50 -7.91 13.04 2.01
CA TYR A 50 -9.25 12.58 2.36
C TYR A 50 -9.89 11.86 1.17
N MET A 51 -10.59 10.77 1.42
CA MET A 51 -11.27 9.99 0.37
C MET A 51 -12.65 9.55 0.83
N SER A 52 -13.59 9.49 -0.11
CA SER A 52 -14.88 8.82 0.08
C SER A 52 -15.40 8.27 -1.25
N TYR A 53 -16.11 7.13 -1.24
CA TYR A 53 -16.91 6.72 -2.39
C TYR A 53 -18.23 7.51 -2.48
N LEU A 54 -18.77 7.92 -1.32
CA LEU A 54 -20.05 8.61 -1.18
C LEU A 54 -19.86 9.91 -0.38
N GLY A 55 -18.89 10.72 -0.80
CA GLY A 55 -18.61 12.01 -0.17
C GLY A 55 -19.78 12.98 -0.31
N GLU A 56 -19.80 13.97 0.57
CA GLU A 56 -20.73 15.10 0.55
C GLU A 56 -19.95 16.38 0.81
N GLU A 57 -20.37 17.51 0.22
CA GLU A 57 -19.75 18.84 0.39
C GLU A 57 -19.44 19.16 1.86
N LYS A 58 -20.35 18.84 2.79
CA LYS A 58 -20.16 19.08 4.23
C LYS A 58 -18.94 18.34 4.79
N TYR A 59 -18.69 17.09 4.39
CA TYR A 59 -17.57 16.30 4.90
C TYR A 59 -16.25 16.74 4.27
N TYR A 60 -16.27 17.15 2.99
CA TYR A 60 -15.12 17.79 2.37
C TYR A 60 -14.76 19.11 3.06
N ARG A 61 -15.76 19.88 3.48
CA ARG A 61 -15.58 21.14 4.23
C ARG A 61 -15.00 20.90 5.61
N GLU A 62 -15.47 19.86 6.32
CA GLU A 62 -14.89 19.43 7.60
C GLU A 62 -13.43 19.00 7.45
N ALA A 63 -13.10 18.21 6.42
CA ALA A 63 -11.73 17.83 6.11
C ALA A 63 -10.84 19.05 5.80
N ALA A 64 -11.35 20.02 5.05
CA ALA A 64 -10.66 21.27 4.73
C ALA A 64 -10.40 22.13 5.97
N ILE A 65 -11.39 22.24 6.88
CA ILE A 65 -11.23 22.92 8.18
C ILE A 65 -10.18 22.21 9.05
N ALA A 66 -10.11 20.87 8.97
CA ALA A 66 -9.03 20.10 9.58
C ALA A 66 -7.67 20.29 8.86
N GLY A 67 -7.59 21.07 7.79
CA GLY A 67 -6.36 21.37 7.05
C GLY A 67 -5.98 20.33 6.00
N ILE A 68 -6.88 19.39 5.67
CA ILE A 68 -6.67 18.46 4.57
C ILE A 68 -7.11 19.14 3.28
N HIS A 69 -6.16 19.33 2.37
CA HIS A 69 -6.39 19.92 1.05
C HIS A 69 -5.99 18.98 -0.09
N LEU A 70 -5.66 17.71 0.22
CA LEU A 70 -5.44 16.66 -0.77
C LEU A 70 -6.63 15.70 -0.72
N TYR A 71 -7.19 15.35 -1.87
CA TYR A 71 -8.36 14.51 -1.98
C TYR A 71 -8.13 13.38 -2.98
N ASN A 72 -8.69 12.21 -2.69
CA ASN A 72 -8.85 11.16 -3.69
C ASN A 72 -10.33 11.08 -4.08
N ILE A 73 -10.62 11.19 -5.38
CA ILE A 73 -11.98 10.99 -5.90
C ILE A 73 -12.02 9.78 -6.85
N PRO A 74 -13.08 8.96 -6.82
CA PRO A 74 -13.19 7.80 -7.68
C PRO A 74 -13.73 8.15 -9.08
N ALA A 75 -13.28 7.44 -10.11
CA ALA A 75 -13.79 7.49 -11.46
C ALA A 75 -13.67 6.11 -12.11
N TYR A 76 -14.57 5.77 -13.03
CA TYR A 76 -14.66 4.42 -13.61
C TYR A 76 -14.80 4.51 -15.12
N LEU A 77 -13.99 3.75 -15.86
CA LEU A 77 -14.20 3.60 -17.29
C LEU A 77 -15.46 2.81 -17.58
N GLY A 78 -15.63 1.68 -16.88
CA GLY A 78 -16.73 0.74 -17.05
C GLY A 78 -17.95 0.99 -16.15
N ASP A 79 -18.98 0.19 -16.40
CA ASP A 79 -20.34 0.27 -15.81
C ASP A 79 -20.67 -0.92 -14.91
N ARG A 80 -19.64 -1.67 -14.48
CA ARG A 80 -19.77 -2.81 -13.58
C ARG A 80 -19.34 -2.47 -12.16
N GLY A 81 -19.93 -3.16 -11.19
CA GLY A 81 -19.48 -3.08 -9.80
C GLY A 81 -18.03 -3.51 -9.63
N ILE A 82 -17.38 -2.91 -8.63
CA ILE A 82 -15.94 -3.07 -8.34
C ILE A 82 -15.52 -4.50 -8.01
N ASN A 83 -16.46 -5.37 -7.67
CA ASN A 83 -16.21 -6.78 -7.48
C ASN A 83 -17.29 -7.62 -8.15
N SER A 84 -16.92 -8.84 -8.51
CA SER A 84 -17.73 -9.74 -9.31
C SER A 84 -18.60 -10.69 -8.49
N THR A 85 -18.55 -10.61 -7.15
CA THR A 85 -19.19 -11.60 -6.26
C THR A 85 -20.34 -11.05 -5.42
N SER A 86 -20.24 -9.81 -4.91
CA SER A 86 -21.28 -9.29 -4.02
C SER A 86 -22.50 -8.81 -4.77
N GLY A 87 -22.34 -8.37 -6.03
CA GLY A 87 -23.41 -7.71 -6.78
C GLY A 87 -23.57 -6.23 -6.42
N ILE A 88 -22.58 -5.63 -5.74
CA ILE A 88 -22.52 -4.17 -5.55
C ILE A 88 -22.57 -3.47 -6.90
N LYS A 89 -23.35 -2.39 -7.01
CA LYS A 89 -23.44 -1.61 -8.26
C LYS A 89 -22.35 -0.53 -8.31
N PRO A 90 -22.04 0.03 -9.50
CA PRO A 90 -21.08 1.12 -9.63
C PRO A 90 -21.41 2.32 -8.74
N PHE A 91 -20.37 2.98 -8.21
CA PHE A 91 -20.51 4.18 -7.37
C PHE A 91 -20.69 5.47 -8.19
N ARG A 92 -20.33 5.45 -9.47
CA ARG A 92 -20.48 6.56 -10.42
C ARG A 92 -20.89 6.02 -11.78
N THR A 93 -21.35 6.92 -12.65
CA THR A 93 -21.59 6.60 -14.05
C THR A 93 -20.27 6.36 -14.79
N PRO A 94 -20.25 5.46 -15.80
CA PRO A 94 -19.06 5.17 -16.58
C PRO A 94 -18.60 6.37 -17.40
N VAL A 95 -17.28 6.53 -17.56
CA VAL A 95 -16.68 7.48 -18.50
C VAL A 95 -16.76 6.97 -19.93
N TRP A 96 -16.62 5.66 -20.16
CA TRP A 96 -16.51 5.08 -21.50
C TRP A 96 -17.86 4.60 -22.01
N LEU A 97 -18.59 5.46 -22.72
CA LEU A 97 -19.96 5.16 -23.19
C LEU A 97 -20.00 4.42 -24.54
N GLY A 98 -18.97 4.59 -25.36
CA GLY A 98 -18.90 3.99 -26.69
C GLY A 98 -17.55 4.23 -27.37
N LYS A 99 -17.44 3.80 -28.63
CA LYS A 99 -16.25 4.04 -29.45
C LYS A 99 -16.02 5.55 -29.61
N ASN A 100 -14.93 6.06 -29.03
CA ASN A 100 -14.59 7.49 -29.01
C ASN A 100 -15.69 8.39 -28.42
N THR A 101 -16.54 7.85 -27.53
CA THR A 101 -17.61 8.59 -26.86
C THR A 101 -17.38 8.53 -25.35
N TYR A 102 -17.17 9.68 -24.74
CA TYR A 102 -16.85 9.83 -23.31
C TYR A 102 -17.85 10.72 -22.59
N ASP A 103 -18.15 10.41 -21.33
CA ASP A 103 -18.95 11.26 -20.44
C ASP A 103 -18.18 11.56 -19.15
N TYR A 104 -17.83 12.83 -18.95
CA TYR A 104 -17.07 13.30 -17.80
C TYR A 104 -17.94 13.89 -16.69
N LYS A 105 -19.28 13.84 -16.78
CA LYS A 105 -20.19 14.45 -15.79
C LYS A 105 -19.95 13.96 -14.37
N GLY A 106 -19.65 12.68 -14.18
CA GLY A 106 -19.34 12.13 -12.85
C GLY A 106 -18.10 12.77 -12.25
N ILE A 107 -17.03 12.93 -13.05
CA ILE A 107 -15.79 13.57 -12.63
C ILE A 107 -16.02 15.06 -12.36
N ILE A 108 -16.75 15.75 -13.25
CA ILE A 108 -17.15 17.16 -13.09
C ILE A 108 -17.87 17.36 -11.76
N HIS A 109 -18.88 16.53 -11.48
CA HIS A 109 -19.67 16.62 -10.26
C HIS A 109 -18.81 16.50 -9.00
N ASP A 110 -17.94 15.49 -8.94
CA ASP A 110 -17.06 15.29 -7.78
C ASP A 110 -16.04 16.43 -7.62
N PHE A 111 -15.48 16.98 -8.72
CA PHE A 111 -14.61 18.16 -8.64
C PHE A 111 -15.35 19.39 -8.12
N GLU A 112 -16.53 19.69 -8.67
CA GLU A 112 -17.30 20.86 -8.26
C GLU A 112 -17.73 20.76 -6.79
N GLU A 113 -18.08 19.56 -6.33
CA GLU A 113 -18.43 19.34 -4.93
C GLU A 113 -17.24 19.55 -3.98
N VAL A 114 -16.07 19.01 -4.33
CA VAL A 114 -14.84 19.25 -3.55
C VAL A 114 -14.46 20.74 -3.59
N LEU A 115 -14.53 21.40 -4.74
CA LEU A 115 -14.09 22.80 -4.89
C LEU A 115 -15.05 23.82 -4.26
N ARG A 116 -16.35 23.51 -4.14
CA ARG A 116 -17.29 24.31 -3.34
C ARG A 116 -16.97 24.23 -1.84
N ALA A 117 -16.46 23.09 -1.38
CA ALA A 117 -16.03 22.90 0.00
C ALA A 117 -14.65 23.51 0.27
N ASP A 118 -13.70 23.30 -0.66
CA ASP A 118 -12.30 23.71 -0.56
C ASP A 118 -11.75 24.21 -1.91
N PRO A 119 -11.71 25.54 -2.13
CA PRO A 119 -11.10 26.11 -3.32
C PRO A 119 -9.59 25.86 -3.45
N ALA A 120 -8.90 25.44 -2.38
CA ALA A 120 -7.47 25.13 -2.40
C ALA A 120 -7.18 23.65 -2.75
N ALA A 121 -8.24 22.85 -2.99
CA ALA A 121 -8.12 21.42 -3.15
C ALA A 121 -7.14 21.00 -4.24
N LYS A 122 -6.38 19.95 -3.93
CA LYS A 122 -5.57 19.15 -4.84
C LYS A 122 -6.17 17.75 -4.90
N VAL A 123 -6.33 17.20 -6.10
CA VAL A 123 -7.09 15.99 -6.34
C VAL A 123 -6.23 14.96 -7.06
N ILE A 124 -6.19 13.75 -6.50
CA ILE A 124 -5.72 12.56 -7.18
C ILE A 124 -6.97 11.76 -7.58
N ILE A 125 -7.09 11.44 -8.87
CA ILE A 125 -8.24 10.67 -9.36
C ILE A 125 -7.91 9.19 -9.31
N ARG A 126 -8.69 8.40 -8.57
CA ARG A 126 -8.64 6.94 -8.64
C ARG A 126 -9.46 6.49 -9.85
N LEU A 127 -8.79 6.14 -10.94
CA LEU A 127 -9.43 5.76 -12.20
C LEU A 127 -9.39 4.25 -12.39
N HIS A 128 -10.56 3.61 -12.27
CA HIS A 128 -10.75 2.17 -12.50
C HIS A 128 -10.85 1.86 -14.00
N LEU A 129 -9.92 1.05 -14.50
CA LEU A 129 -9.66 0.84 -15.93
C LEU A 129 -10.42 -0.35 -16.55
N ASP A 130 -11.26 -1.04 -15.79
CA ASP A 130 -12.08 -2.12 -16.34
C ASP A 130 -13.03 -1.57 -17.41
N PRO A 131 -13.28 -2.34 -18.49
CA PRO A 131 -14.09 -1.87 -19.60
C PRO A 131 -15.61 -1.97 -19.29
N PRO A 132 -16.45 -1.22 -20.01
CA PRO A 132 -17.89 -1.35 -19.94
C PRO A 132 -18.39 -2.65 -20.56
N VAL A 133 -19.60 -3.08 -20.18
CA VAL A 133 -20.23 -4.34 -20.65
C VAL A 133 -20.32 -4.42 -22.18
N TRP A 134 -20.60 -3.30 -22.86
CA TRP A 134 -20.71 -3.30 -24.33
C TRP A 134 -19.37 -3.69 -24.98
N TRP A 135 -18.24 -3.24 -24.40
CA TRP A 135 -16.93 -3.54 -24.92
C TRP A 135 -16.60 -5.03 -24.74
N GLU A 136 -16.95 -5.61 -23.59
CA GLU A 136 -16.79 -7.05 -23.36
C GLU A 136 -17.60 -7.87 -24.37
N LYS A 137 -18.82 -7.45 -24.68
CA LYS A 137 -19.70 -8.11 -25.66
C LYS A 137 -19.15 -8.05 -27.08
N GLU A 138 -18.58 -6.91 -27.48
CA GLU A 138 -17.97 -6.74 -28.80
C GLU A 138 -16.60 -7.43 -28.91
N ASN A 139 -15.96 -7.76 -27.80
CA ASN A 139 -14.60 -8.32 -27.75
C ASN A 139 -14.55 -9.66 -26.99
N PRO A 140 -15.29 -10.69 -27.45
CA PRO A 140 -15.36 -11.97 -26.76
C PRO A 140 -14.02 -12.71 -26.67
N ASP A 141 -13.04 -12.41 -27.52
CA ASP A 141 -11.70 -13.00 -27.45
C ASP A 141 -10.79 -12.33 -26.41
N ALA A 142 -11.21 -11.18 -25.88
CA ALA A 142 -10.49 -10.39 -24.89
C ALA A 142 -10.96 -10.62 -23.45
N VAL A 143 -12.02 -11.40 -23.25
CA VAL A 143 -12.56 -11.73 -21.92
C VAL A 143 -12.05 -13.09 -21.43
N CYS A 144 -11.96 -13.25 -20.11
CA CYS A 144 -11.68 -14.53 -19.49
C CYS A 144 -12.73 -15.57 -19.89
N ARG A 145 -12.28 -16.82 -20.01
CA ARG A 145 -13.14 -17.98 -20.30
C ARG A 145 -13.24 -18.91 -19.10
N LEU A 146 -14.48 -19.18 -18.68
CA LEU A 146 -14.81 -20.17 -17.66
C LEU A 146 -14.79 -21.59 -18.24
N PRO A 147 -14.76 -22.65 -17.40
CA PRO A 147 -14.69 -24.04 -17.86
C PRO A 147 -15.87 -24.48 -18.74
N ASP A 148 -17.03 -23.83 -18.62
CA ASP A 148 -18.20 -24.07 -19.46
C ASP A 148 -18.15 -23.33 -20.82
N GLY A 149 -17.05 -22.60 -21.10
CA GLY A 149 -16.84 -21.80 -22.30
C GLY A 149 -17.44 -20.39 -22.26
N SER A 150 -18.21 -20.06 -21.23
CA SER A 150 -18.82 -18.74 -21.08
C SER A 150 -17.77 -17.65 -20.80
N GLY A 151 -18.06 -16.43 -21.25
CA GLY A 151 -17.25 -15.25 -20.95
C GLY A 151 -17.60 -14.67 -19.57
N TYR A 152 -16.61 -14.13 -18.86
CA TYR A 152 -16.82 -13.62 -17.49
C TYR A 152 -16.56 -12.13 -17.30
N ARG A 153 -15.28 -11.73 -17.37
CA ARG A 153 -14.76 -10.36 -17.22
C ARG A 153 -13.59 -10.18 -18.17
N THR A 154 -13.11 -8.96 -18.38
CA THR A 154 -11.89 -8.73 -19.16
C THR A 154 -10.74 -9.63 -18.69
N SER A 155 -9.98 -10.20 -19.63
CA SER A 155 -8.74 -10.91 -19.28
C SER A 155 -7.61 -9.90 -19.20
N PHE A 156 -6.90 -9.89 -18.07
CA PHE A 156 -5.67 -9.10 -17.96
C PHE A 156 -4.58 -9.57 -18.92
N SER A 157 -4.70 -10.72 -19.56
CA SER A 157 -3.76 -11.10 -20.63
C SER A 157 -4.14 -10.54 -22.01
N SER A 158 -5.21 -9.74 -22.11
CA SER A 158 -5.68 -9.18 -23.38
C SER A 158 -4.87 -7.95 -23.81
N PRO A 159 -4.08 -8.02 -24.89
CA PRO A 159 -3.41 -6.85 -25.45
C PRO A 159 -4.40 -5.83 -26.01
N LYS A 160 -5.59 -6.29 -26.46
CA LYS A 160 -6.62 -5.42 -26.98
C LYS A 160 -7.24 -4.56 -25.87
N TRP A 161 -7.56 -5.16 -24.72
CA TRP A 161 -8.06 -4.39 -23.57
C TRP A 161 -7.00 -3.39 -23.09
N GLN A 162 -5.75 -3.84 -22.94
CA GLN A 162 -4.64 -2.97 -22.52
C GLN A 162 -4.54 -1.73 -23.41
N HIS A 163 -4.58 -1.93 -24.73
CA HIS A 163 -4.53 -0.83 -25.69
C HIS A 163 -5.77 0.07 -25.60
N ASP A 164 -6.96 -0.50 -25.73
CA ASP A 164 -8.20 0.28 -25.80
C ASP A 164 -8.44 1.08 -24.50
N ALA A 165 -8.30 0.44 -23.33
CA ALA A 165 -8.44 1.12 -22.04
C ALA A 165 -7.32 2.15 -21.80
N GLY A 166 -6.11 1.87 -22.30
CA GLY A 166 -4.99 2.82 -22.27
C GLY A 166 -5.26 4.09 -23.08
N GLU A 167 -5.89 3.98 -24.25
CA GLU A 167 -6.28 5.15 -25.04
C GLU A 167 -7.40 5.93 -24.37
N VAL A 168 -8.38 5.28 -23.73
CA VAL A 168 -9.38 5.99 -22.92
C VAL A 168 -8.73 6.71 -21.74
N LEU A 169 -7.80 6.08 -21.03
CA LEU A 169 -7.02 6.71 -19.95
C LEU A 169 -6.27 7.96 -20.48
N ARG A 170 -5.67 7.87 -21.67
CA ARG A 170 -4.99 9.00 -22.31
C ARG A 170 -5.95 10.15 -22.57
N GLU A 171 -7.14 9.88 -23.11
CA GLU A 171 -8.15 10.91 -23.38
C GLU A 171 -8.73 11.52 -22.10
N VAL A 172 -8.92 10.73 -21.04
CA VAL A 172 -9.28 11.25 -19.70
C VAL A 172 -8.20 12.21 -19.19
N VAL A 173 -6.93 11.83 -19.25
CA VAL A 173 -5.82 12.70 -18.79
C VAL A 173 -5.75 13.96 -19.63
N LYS A 174 -5.84 13.87 -20.96
CA LYS A 174 -5.88 15.06 -21.83
C LYS A 174 -7.06 15.96 -21.47
N TRP A 175 -8.26 15.41 -21.31
CA TRP A 175 -9.43 16.20 -20.94
C TRP A 175 -9.23 16.92 -19.60
N LEU A 176 -8.74 16.21 -18.57
CA LEU A 176 -8.45 16.81 -17.25
C LEU A 176 -7.52 18.02 -17.37
N LEU A 177 -6.46 17.90 -18.18
CA LEU A 177 -5.46 18.95 -18.34
C LEU A 177 -5.96 20.16 -19.14
N HIS A 178 -6.96 20.00 -20.00
CA HIS A 178 -7.61 21.09 -20.73
C HIS A 178 -8.90 21.59 -20.05
N SER A 179 -9.32 20.95 -18.96
CA SER A 179 -10.52 21.33 -18.21
C SER A 179 -10.22 22.51 -17.25
N PRO A 180 -11.25 23.20 -16.73
CA PRO A 180 -11.09 24.20 -15.68
C PRO A 180 -10.46 23.66 -14.38
N TYR A 181 -10.39 22.34 -14.21
CA TYR A 181 -9.88 21.69 -12.99
C TYR A 181 -8.36 21.44 -13.03
N SER A 182 -7.67 21.78 -14.13
CA SER A 182 -6.24 21.47 -14.34
C SER A 182 -5.30 21.98 -13.23
N ALA A 183 -5.63 23.13 -12.61
CA ALA A 183 -4.89 23.67 -11.46
C ALA A 183 -5.13 22.90 -10.15
N HIS A 184 -6.13 22.01 -10.11
CA HIS A 184 -6.49 21.20 -8.95
C HIS A 184 -6.07 19.73 -9.11
N VAL A 185 -5.66 19.26 -10.28
CA VAL A 185 -5.24 17.87 -10.47
C VAL A 185 -3.79 17.66 -10.04
N ALA A 186 -3.57 16.84 -9.00
CA ALA A 186 -2.24 16.43 -8.54
C ALA A 186 -1.79 15.08 -9.12
N GLY A 187 -2.71 14.19 -9.49
CA GLY A 187 -2.32 12.88 -10.00
C GLY A 187 -3.46 11.96 -10.42
N VAL A 188 -3.08 10.76 -10.85
CA VAL A 188 -3.97 9.65 -11.17
C VAL A 188 -3.51 8.41 -10.41
N HIS A 189 -4.36 7.89 -9.53
CA HIS A 189 -4.21 6.54 -9.00
C HIS A 189 -4.83 5.57 -10.02
N VAL A 190 -4.00 4.79 -10.73
CA VAL A 190 -4.50 3.79 -11.68
C VAL A 190 -5.02 2.58 -10.93
N ALA A 191 -6.27 2.23 -11.18
CA ALA A 191 -6.97 1.14 -10.52
C ALA A 191 -7.52 0.16 -11.56
N GLY A 192 -7.75 -1.08 -11.15
CA GLY A 192 -8.28 -2.11 -12.04
C GLY A 192 -8.61 -3.37 -11.24
N GLY A 193 -9.36 -4.28 -11.84
CA GLY A 193 -9.56 -5.59 -11.21
C GLY A 193 -10.58 -5.60 -10.08
N PHE A 194 -10.60 -6.75 -9.40
CA PHE A 194 -11.44 -6.99 -8.25
C PHE A 194 -11.06 -6.02 -7.12
N THR A 195 -12.07 -5.37 -6.55
CA THR A 195 -11.98 -4.32 -5.51
C THR A 195 -11.15 -3.10 -5.86
N GLU A 196 -10.88 -2.85 -7.15
CA GLU A 196 -10.02 -1.73 -7.64
C GLU A 196 -8.54 -1.87 -7.29
N GLU A 197 -8.14 -3.00 -6.66
CA GLU A 197 -6.82 -3.21 -6.08
C GLU A 197 -5.89 -4.07 -6.94
N TRP A 198 -6.20 -4.24 -8.23
CA TRP A 198 -5.45 -5.04 -9.18
C TRP A 198 -5.43 -6.55 -8.90
N PHE A 199 -6.41 -7.04 -8.15
CA PHE A 199 -6.71 -8.46 -8.06
C PHE A 199 -7.37 -8.98 -9.34
N TYR A 200 -7.05 -10.20 -9.73
CA TYR A 200 -7.85 -10.93 -10.73
C TYR A 200 -9.32 -11.03 -10.30
N HIS A 201 -10.24 -11.06 -11.26
CA HIS A 201 -11.70 -11.00 -11.04
C HIS A 201 -12.33 -12.19 -10.30
N TYR A 202 -11.52 -13.07 -9.71
CA TYR A 202 -11.98 -14.25 -9.01
C TYR A 202 -11.69 -14.13 -7.51
N LYS A 203 -12.63 -14.65 -6.70
CA LYS A 203 -12.50 -14.62 -5.24
C LYS A 203 -11.67 -15.80 -4.73
N ASP A 204 -12.13 -17.04 -4.91
CA ASP A 204 -11.53 -18.20 -4.23
C ASP A 204 -10.93 -19.25 -5.20
N HIS A 205 -11.16 -19.06 -6.50
CA HIS A 205 -10.73 -19.91 -7.60
C HIS A 205 -10.04 -19.07 -8.67
N PHE A 206 -9.46 -19.69 -9.70
CA PHE A 206 -8.95 -18.96 -10.85
C PHE A 206 -9.29 -19.70 -12.14
N TYR A 207 -10.09 -19.08 -13.02
CA TYR A 207 -10.56 -19.70 -14.26
C TYR A 207 -10.45 -18.75 -15.45
N ASP A 208 -9.28 -18.71 -16.09
CA ASP A 208 -9.12 -18.07 -17.39
C ASP A 208 -8.49 -19.04 -18.40
N GLU A 209 -9.34 -19.62 -19.25
CA GLU A 209 -8.94 -20.50 -20.36
C GLU A 209 -8.86 -19.76 -21.70
N SER A 210 -8.94 -18.43 -21.69
CA SER A 210 -8.93 -17.61 -22.90
C SER A 210 -7.69 -17.85 -23.74
N ASN A 211 -7.85 -17.74 -25.06
CA ASN A 211 -6.71 -17.79 -25.97
C ASN A 211 -5.73 -16.63 -25.73
N ALA A 212 -6.24 -15.46 -25.30
CA ALA A 212 -5.41 -14.32 -24.90
C ALA A 212 -4.39 -14.71 -23.82
N ARG A 213 -4.83 -15.39 -22.74
CA ARG A 213 -3.93 -15.86 -21.68
C ARG A 213 -2.92 -16.89 -22.17
N LYS A 214 -3.34 -17.85 -23.01
CA LYS A 214 -2.45 -18.87 -23.58
C LYS A 214 -1.36 -18.24 -24.43
N VAL A 215 -1.71 -17.32 -25.33
CA VAL A 215 -0.76 -16.62 -26.20
C VAL A 215 0.19 -15.74 -25.38
N ALA A 216 -0.33 -14.96 -24.42
CA ALA A 216 0.48 -14.10 -23.56
C ALA A 216 1.46 -14.91 -22.70
N PHE A 217 1.02 -16.04 -22.14
CA PHE A 217 1.88 -16.92 -21.36
C PHE A 217 3.04 -17.50 -22.18
N ARG A 218 2.77 -17.94 -23.41
CA ARG A 218 3.83 -18.44 -24.31
C ARG A 218 4.83 -17.35 -24.65
N LYS A 219 4.35 -16.13 -24.93
CA LYS A 219 5.22 -14.96 -25.15
C LYS A 219 6.08 -14.67 -23.92
N TRP A 220 5.49 -14.72 -22.73
CA TRP A 220 6.21 -14.53 -21.47
C TRP A 220 7.26 -15.62 -21.26
N LEU A 221 6.94 -16.89 -21.50
CA LEU A 221 7.89 -18.01 -21.37
C LEU A 221 9.08 -17.85 -22.30
N ARG A 222 8.85 -17.44 -23.55
CA ARG A 222 9.91 -17.15 -24.52
C ARG A 222 10.86 -16.09 -23.99
N GLN A 223 10.34 -15.01 -23.41
CA GLN A 223 11.17 -13.98 -22.78
C GLN A 223 11.91 -14.50 -21.54
N HIS A 224 11.22 -15.25 -20.67
CA HIS A 224 11.75 -15.77 -19.42
C HIS A 224 12.91 -16.76 -19.64
N TYR A 225 12.80 -17.62 -20.65
CA TYR A 225 13.82 -18.61 -21.00
C TYR A 225 14.71 -18.17 -22.18
N ALA A 226 14.67 -16.89 -22.58
CA ALA A 226 15.44 -16.34 -23.69
C ALA A 226 15.32 -17.16 -25.00
N ASP A 227 14.10 -17.61 -25.33
CA ASP A 227 13.77 -18.49 -26.46
C ASP A 227 14.57 -19.81 -26.50
N ASN A 228 15.19 -20.21 -25.38
CA ASN A 228 15.93 -21.45 -25.27
C ASN A 228 15.00 -22.60 -24.87
N THR A 229 14.69 -23.46 -25.86
CA THR A 229 13.81 -24.63 -25.65
C THR A 229 14.41 -25.64 -24.69
N ASP A 230 15.74 -25.84 -24.70
CA ASP A 230 16.40 -26.79 -23.80
C ASP A 230 16.34 -26.32 -22.34
N SER A 231 16.45 -25.01 -22.11
CA SER A 231 16.22 -24.43 -20.77
C SER A 231 14.80 -24.66 -20.28
N LEU A 232 13.78 -24.47 -21.13
CA LEU A 232 12.39 -24.77 -20.79
C LEU A 232 12.20 -26.27 -20.46
N ARG A 233 12.70 -27.16 -21.32
CA ARG A 233 12.59 -28.62 -21.15
C ARG A 233 13.26 -29.10 -19.87
N HIS A 234 14.44 -28.57 -19.57
CA HIS A 234 15.17 -28.84 -18.34
C HIS A 234 14.37 -28.35 -17.12
N ALA A 235 13.90 -27.10 -17.14
CA ALA A 235 13.18 -26.48 -16.04
C ALA A 235 11.85 -27.18 -15.73
N TRP A 236 11.12 -27.63 -16.77
CA TRP A 236 9.83 -28.32 -16.62
C TRP A 236 9.96 -29.83 -16.50
N ASN A 237 11.18 -30.38 -16.59
CA ASN A 237 11.45 -31.81 -16.64
C ASN A 237 10.59 -32.55 -17.68
N ASP A 238 10.45 -31.94 -18.86
CA ASP A 238 9.68 -32.48 -19.99
C ASP A 238 10.51 -32.30 -21.27
N GLN A 239 11.02 -33.40 -21.82
CA GLN A 239 11.88 -33.36 -23.01
C GLN A 239 11.10 -33.08 -24.30
N THR A 240 9.77 -33.16 -24.27
CA THR A 240 8.92 -33.00 -25.45
C THR A 240 8.34 -31.60 -25.57
N ILE A 241 8.28 -30.85 -24.46
CA ILE A 241 7.66 -29.52 -24.45
C ILE A 241 8.34 -28.55 -25.41
N THR A 242 7.50 -27.72 -26.02
CA THR A 242 7.89 -26.57 -26.84
C THR A 242 7.14 -25.34 -26.37
N PHE A 243 7.66 -24.14 -26.66
CA PHE A 243 6.96 -22.90 -26.34
C PHE A 243 5.56 -22.82 -26.97
N ASP A 244 5.35 -23.40 -28.15
CA ASP A 244 4.05 -23.34 -28.85
C ASP A 244 2.99 -24.27 -28.25
N GLN A 245 3.41 -25.31 -27.53
CA GLN A 245 2.53 -26.25 -26.83
C GLN A 245 2.33 -25.87 -25.36
N ALA A 246 3.25 -25.09 -24.78
CA ALA A 246 3.20 -24.72 -23.37
C ALA A 246 1.88 -24.04 -22.97
N LEU A 247 1.37 -24.43 -21.80
CA LEU A 247 0.15 -23.91 -21.18
C LEU A 247 0.44 -23.58 -19.71
N PRO A 248 -0.26 -22.60 -19.12
CA PRO A 248 -0.20 -22.35 -17.68
C PRO A 248 -0.53 -23.62 -16.87
N ALA A 249 -0.03 -23.71 -15.64
CA ALA A 249 -0.47 -24.71 -14.68
C ALA A 249 -1.96 -24.53 -14.34
N ASP A 250 -2.64 -25.61 -13.95
CA ASP A 250 -3.98 -25.51 -13.37
C ASP A 250 -3.88 -24.95 -11.95
N ILE A 251 -4.41 -23.75 -11.76
CA ILE A 251 -4.44 -23.02 -10.48
C ILE A 251 -5.89 -22.76 -10.03
N SER A 252 -6.84 -23.55 -10.54
CA SER A 252 -8.25 -23.48 -10.16
C SER A 252 -8.47 -23.66 -8.66
N GLY A 253 -7.57 -24.40 -8.00
CA GLY A 253 -7.67 -24.79 -6.60
C GLY A 253 -8.23 -26.20 -6.38
N THR A 254 -8.53 -26.95 -7.44
CA THR A 254 -9.00 -28.35 -7.38
C THR A 254 -7.94 -29.30 -6.79
N ASP A 255 -6.66 -28.98 -6.96
CA ASP A 255 -5.50 -29.76 -6.51
C ASP A 255 -4.94 -29.33 -5.15
N ARG A 256 -5.67 -28.48 -4.42
CA ARG A 256 -5.25 -27.88 -3.15
C ARG A 256 -4.78 -28.93 -2.14
N LYS A 257 -3.58 -28.75 -1.61
CA LYS A 257 -2.97 -29.62 -0.59
C LYS A 257 -2.21 -28.79 0.44
N ARG A 258 -2.26 -29.18 1.72
CA ARG A 258 -1.51 -28.51 2.79
C ARG A 258 -0.03 -28.92 2.79
N GLU A 259 0.67 -28.56 1.72
CA GLU A 259 2.06 -28.92 1.44
C GLU A 259 2.79 -27.76 0.76
N TRP A 260 4.13 -27.73 0.89
CA TRP A 260 4.96 -26.83 0.10
C TRP A 260 5.24 -27.43 -1.29
N ARG A 261 5.36 -26.58 -2.31
CA ARG A 261 5.82 -26.92 -3.66
C ARG A 261 7.29 -27.28 -3.65
N ASN A 262 7.68 -28.06 -4.64
CA ASN A 262 9.06 -28.48 -4.85
C ASN A 262 9.61 -27.82 -6.12
N ALA A 263 10.68 -27.04 -5.98
CA ALA A 263 11.35 -26.35 -7.09
C ALA A 263 11.77 -27.29 -8.23
N ALA A 264 12.10 -28.55 -7.94
CA ALA A 264 12.52 -29.52 -8.94
C ALA A 264 11.38 -30.07 -9.80
N THR A 265 10.12 -30.00 -9.33
CA THR A 265 8.98 -30.64 -10.02
C THR A 265 7.83 -29.69 -10.33
N ASP A 266 7.74 -28.56 -9.63
CA ASP A 266 6.59 -27.64 -9.70
C ASP A 266 6.92 -26.35 -10.48
N GLN A 267 7.99 -26.32 -11.27
CA GLN A 267 8.45 -25.13 -12.01
C GLN A 267 7.38 -24.49 -12.92
N ARG A 268 6.49 -25.31 -13.49
CA ARG A 268 5.35 -24.82 -14.28
C ARG A 268 4.38 -23.96 -13.46
N TYR A 269 4.20 -24.26 -12.17
CA TYR A 269 3.39 -23.43 -11.26
C TYR A 269 4.09 -22.12 -10.91
N PHE A 270 5.37 -22.16 -10.56
CA PHE A 270 6.16 -20.94 -10.30
C PHE A 270 6.12 -20.00 -11.50
N ASN A 271 6.37 -20.51 -12.71
CA ASN A 271 6.23 -19.73 -13.95
C ASN A 271 4.82 -19.19 -14.18
N THR A 272 3.77 -19.92 -13.79
CA THR A 272 2.39 -19.47 -13.93
C THR A 272 2.08 -18.30 -12.98
N PHE A 273 2.52 -18.37 -11.74
CA PHE A 273 2.33 -17.28 -10.77
C PHE A 273 3.20 -16.07 -11.09
N ASP A 274 4.47 -16.26 -11.49
CA ASP A 274 5.35 -15.20 -11.97
C ASP A 274 4.71 -14.47 -13.16
N PHE A 275 4.19 -15.21 -14.15
CA PHE A 275 3.45 -14.65 -15.28
C PHE A 275 2.23 -13.85 -14.83
N GLN A 276 1.43 -14.38 -13.91
CA GLN A 276 0.25 -13.68 -13.42
C GLN A 276 0.59 -12.37 -12.71
N ALA A 277 1.58 -12.40 -11.83
CA ALA A 277 2.00 -11.22 -11.07
C ALA A 277 2.62 -10.17 -11.99
N THR A 278 3.54 -10.59 -12.87
CA THR A 278 4.20 -9.67 -13.81
C THR A 278 3.22 -9.08 -14.83
N THR A 279 2.19 -9.82 -15.26
CA THR A 279 1.13 -9.28 -16.13
C THR A 279 0.43 -8.08 -15.49
N ILE A 280 0.03 -8.19 -14.22
CA ILE A 280 -0.60 -7.07 -13.50
C ILE A 280 0.39 -5.90 -13.34
N ALA A 281 1.62 -6.17 -12.90
CA ALA A 281 2.64 -5.14 -12.75
C ALA A 281 2.93 -4.39 -14.06
N ASP A 282 2.95 -5.11 -15.20
CA ASP A 282 3.13 -4.51 -16.52
C ASP A 282 1.96 -3.60 -16.92
N HIS A 283 0.72 -3.96 -16.58
CA HIS A 283 -0.44 -3.07 -16.80
C HIS A 283 -0.38 -1.80 -15.98
N ILE A 284 0.00 -1.92 -14.70
CA ILE A 284 0.19 -0.76 -13.83
C ILE A 284 1.27 0.14 -14.43
N ALA A 285 2.43 -0.40 -14.75
CA ALA A 285 3.54 0.36 -15.32
C ALA A 285 3.18 1.03 -16.66
N TYR A 286 2.47 0.32 -17.54
CA TYR A 286 1.97 0.84 -18.81
C TYR A 286 0.99 2.01 -18.60
N SER A 287 0.05 1.85 -17.69
CA SER A 287 -0.96 2.88 -17.36
C SER A 287 -0.31 4.11 -16.73
N CYS A 288 0.63 3.93 -15.80
CA CYS A 288 1.41 5.03 -15.24
C CYS A 288 2.20 5.77 -16.33
N LYS A 289 2.82 5.05 -17.27
CA LYS A 289 3.51 5.68 -18.40
C LYS A 289 2.58 6.54 -19.24
N ILE A 290 1.37 6.07 -19.54
CA ILE A 290 0.38 6.88 -20.30
C ILE A 290 0.09 8.18 -19.58
N VAL A 291 -0.15 8.14 -18.26
CA VAL A 291 -0.40 9.35 -17.47
C VAL A 291 0.80 10.27 -17.51
N LYS A 292 2.02 9.76 -17.31
CA LYS A 292 3.26 10.55 -17.36
C LYS A 292 3.47 11.22 -18.71
N ASP A 293 3.31 10.47 -19.80
CA ASP A 293 3.45 11.00 -21.16
C ASP A 293 2.40 12.08 -21.46
N ALA A 294 1.12 11.78 -21.21
CA ALA A 294 0.02 12.71 -21.48
C ALA A 294 0.07 13.96 -20.59
N SER A 295 0.74 13.87 -19.45
CA SER A 295 0.88 14.95 -18.48
C SER A 295 2.23 15.66 -18.55
N ASN A 296 3.14 15.33 -19.45
CA ASN A 296 4.52 15.85 -19.44
C ASN A 296 5.18 15.71 -18.05
N ASN A 297 4.98 14.57 -17.39
CA ASN A 297 5.42 14.23 -16.05
C ASN A 297 4.87 15.08 -14.89
N CYS A 298 3.92 16.01 -15.11
CA CYS A 298 3.42 16.85 -14.02
C CYS A 298 2.39 16.18 -13.11
N LEU A 299 1.76 15.07 -13.53
CA LEU A 299 0.84 14.33 -12.68
C LEU A 299 1.56 13.20 -11.96
N LEU A 300 1.26 13.02 -10.68
CA LEU A 300 1.63 11.81 -9.95
C LEU A 300 0.89 10.61 -10.53
N THR A 301 1.52 9.46 -10.41
CA THR A 301 0.88 8.16 -10.63
C THR A 301 1.10 7.26 -9.44
N GLY A 302 0.06 6.51 -9.08
CA GLY A 302 0.17 5.47 -8.08
C GLY A 302 -0.83 4.35 -8.32
N ALA A 303 -0.66 3.27 -7.54
CA ALA A 303 -1.50 2.09 -7.65
C ALA A 303 -1.55 1.34 -6.32
N PHE A 304 -2.57 0.51 -6.16
CA PHE A 304 -2.57 -0.59 -5.19
C PHE A 304 -1.79 -1.76 -5.74
N TYR A 305 -0.75 -2.22 -5.03
CA TYR A 305 -0.02 -3.43 -5.43
C TYR A 305 0.92 -3.96 -4.32
N GLY A 306 1.37 -5.21 -4.46
CA GLY A 306 2.47 -5.75 -3.67
C GLY A 306 2.10 -6.22 -2.27
N TYR A 307 0.89 -6.77 -2.08
CA TYR A 307 0.31 -7.10 -0.77
C TYR A 307 0.87 -8.39 -0.13
N HIS A 308 2.11 -8.77 -0.45
CA HIS A 308 2.74 -10.02 -0.03
C HIS A 308 2.81 -10.25 1.48
N TYR A 309 2.67 -9.19 2.30
CA TYR A 309 2.69 -9.30 3.76
C TYR A 309 1.33 -9.71 4.36
N PHE A 310 0.25 -9.62 3.58
CA PHE A 310 -1.12 -9.90 4.03
C PHE A 310 -1.87 -10.87 3.10
N VAL A 311 -1.82 -10.65 1.79
CA VAL A 311 -2.41 -11.54 0.80
C VAL A 311 -1.47 -12.71 0.61
N SER A 312 -1.90 -13.90 1.04
CA SER A 312 -1.09 -15.11 1.00
C SER A 312 -1.39 -16.03 -0.19
N ASP A 313 -2.44 -15.76 -0.95
CA ASP A 313 -2.83 -16.56 -2.11
C ASP A 313 -2.15 -16.03 -3.39
N PRO A 314 -1.24 -16.78 -4.04
CA PRO A 314 -0.49 -16.30 -5.20
C PRO A 314 -1.38 -16.04 -6.42
N ARG A 315 -2.56 -16.67 -6.49
CA ARG A 315 -3.52 -16.51 -7.61
C ARG A 315 -4.07 -15.08 -7.71
N ARG A 316 -3.89 -14.29 -6.64
CA ARG A 316 -4.27 -12.88 -6.56
C ARG A 316 -3.39 -11.96 -7.40
N GLY A 317 -2.15 -12.36 -7.72
CA GLY A 317 -1.30 -11.64 -8.68
C GLY A 317 -0.45 -10.49 -8.09
N HIS A 318 -0.18 -10.47 -6.78
CA HIS A 318 0.55 -9.39 -6.10
C HIS A 318 2.05 -9.65 -5.88
N GLY A 319 2.62 -10.70 -6.48
CA GLY A 319 4.01 -11.18 -6.24
C GLY A 319 5.11 -10.55 -7.10
N ALA A 320 4.93 -9.34 -7.62
CA ALA A 320 5.93 -8.67 -8.49
C ALA A 320 6.19 -7.20 -8.10
N LEU A 321 6.12 -6.87 -6.82
CA LEU A 321 6.38 -5.54 -6.28
C LEU A 321 7.75 -5.03 -6.68
N ALA A 322 8.80 -5.88 -6.64
CA ALA A 322 10.15 -5.47 -7.02
C ALA A 322 10.20 -4.79 -8.40
N LYS A 323 9.46 -5.34 -9.36
CA LYS A 323 9.34 -4.81 -10.72
C LYS A 323 8.73 -3.40 -10.76
N LEU A 324 7.72 -3.13 -9.93
CA LEU A 324 7.12 -1.80 -9.83
C LEU A 324 7.99 -0.80 -9.06
N LEU A 325 8.80 -1.27 -8.11
CA LEU A 325 9.75 -0.40 -7.41
C LEU A 325 10.81 0.18 -8.37
N ASP A 326 11.25 -0.62 -9.34
CA ASP A 326 12.16 -0.18 -10.41
C ASP A 326 11.47 0.63 -11.53
N CYS A 327 10.13 0.70 -11.56
CA CYS A 327 9.39 1.41 -12.60
C CYS A 327 9.60 2.93 -12.47
N PRO A 328 10.14 3.63 -13.49
CA PRO A 328 10.38 5.07 -13.41
C PRO A 328 9.10 5.90 -13.49
N TYR A 329 8.01 5.33 -14.01
CA TYR A 329 6.76 6.05 -14.23
C TYR A 329 5.88 6.10 -12.99
N LEU A 330 6.07 5.18 -12.03
CA LEU A 330 5.29 5.06 -10.79
C LEU A 330 5.89 5.93 -9.68
N ASP A 331 5.10 6.78 -9.02
CA ASP A 331 5.61 7.67 -7.94
C ASP A 331 5.30 7.14 -6.54
N TYR A 332 4.16 6.47 -6.38
CA TYR A 332 3.72 5.96 -5.08
C TYR A 332 2.93 4.66 -5.19
N LEU A 333 2.86 3.95 -4.06
CA LEU A 333 2.05 2.75 -3.89
C LEU A 333 1.18 2.87 -2.65
N SER A 334 0.14 2.03 -2.59
CA SER A 334 -0.79 1.99 -1.48
C SER A 334 -1.26 0.59 -1.15
N SER A 335 -1.73 0.44 0.08
CA SER A 335 -2.62 -0.63 0.50
C SER A 335 -3.47 -0.16 1.69
N PRO A 336 -4.57 -0.85 2.00
CA PRO A 336 -5.16 -0.80 3.33
C PRO A 336 -4.15 -1.23 4.39
N ASN A 337 -4.36 -0.83 5.65
CA ASN A 337 -3.67 -1.48 6.75
C ASN A 337 -4.29 -2.87 7.03
N ASP A 338 -3.54 -3.74 7.70
CA ASP A 338 -3.98 -5.08 8.11
C ASP A 338 -5.44 -5.10 8.62
N TYR A 339 -6.23 -6.08 8.16
CA TYR A 339 -7.66 -6.19 8.46
C TYR A 339 -7.98 -6.86 9.80
N ASN A 340 -7.00 -7.39 10.53
CA ASN A 340 -7.18 -7.81 11.92
C ASN A 340 -7.22 -6.57 12.86
N ARG A 341 -8.27 -5.77 12.72
CA ARG A 341 -8.40 -4.44 13.31
C ARG A 341 -8.98 -4.44 14.71
N VAL A 342 -8.51 -5.37 15.54
CA VAL A 342 -8.86 -5.40 16.96
C VAL A 342 -7.91 -4.51 17.77
N ALA A 343 -8.39 -4.02 18.92
CA ALA A 343 -7.55 -3.26 19.84
C ALA A 343 -6.37 -4.11 20.30
N GLY A 344 -5.19 -3.50 20.41
CA GLY A 344 -3.95 -4.18 20.82
C GLY A 344 -3.18 -4.88 19.71
N GLU A 345 -3.70 -4.97 18.49
CA GLU A 345 -2.93 -5.48 17.35
C GLU A 345 -2.27 -4.35 16.56
N ASP A 346 -1.10 -4.66 15.99
CA ASP A 346 -0.43 -3.78 15.03
C ASP A 346 -1.15 -3.81 13.69
N TRP A 347 -1.32 -2.64 13.08
CA TRP A 347 -1.97 -2.46 11.78
C TRP A 347 -0.92 -2.05 10.75
N ALA A 348 -0.06 -3.00 10.40
CA ALA A 348 0.97 -2.77 9.40
C ALA A 348 0.35 -2.60 8.00
N PRO A 349 0.97 -1.77 7.13
CA PRO A 349 0.74 -1.86 5.69
C PRO A 349 0.99 -3.27 5.15
N MET A 350 0.34 -3.63 4.05
CA MET A 350 0.40 -4.99 3.49
C MET A 350 1.68 -5.27 2.67
N ALA A 351 2.65 -4.36 2.68
CA ALA A 351 3.87 -4.44 1.88
C ALA A 351 5.13 -4.05 2.67
N ALA A 352 6.29 -4.47 2.17
CA ALA A 352 7.62 -4.10 2.63
C ALA A 352 7.94 -2.60 2.39
N ILE A 353 7.43 -1.73 3.25
CA ILE A 353 7.54 -0.27 3.11
C ILE A 353 8.99 0.22 3.05
N LYS A 354 9.92 -0.47 3.72
CA LYS A 354 11.30 -0.01 3.68
C LYS A 354 11.91 -0.15 2.28
N SER A 355 11.56 -1.22 1.57
CA SER A 355 11.89 -1.37 0.15
C SER A 355 11.23 -0.31 -0.70
N VAL A 356 9.93 -0.04 -0.51
CA VAL A 356 9.22 1.05 -1.22
C VAL A 356 9.99 2.38 -1.09
N GLN A 357 10.41 2.73 0.13
CA GLN A 357 11.18 3.96 0.40
C GLN A 357 12.59 3.94 -0.20
N LEU A 358 13.29 2.79 -0.18
CA LEU A 358 14.63 2.66 -0.77
C LEU A 358 14.65 2.96 -2.27
N HIS A 359 13.54 2.68 -2.95
CA HIS A 359 13.34 2.93 -4.37
C HIS A 359 12.73 4.31 -4.66
N GLY A 360 12.69 5.19 -3.65
CA GLY A 360 12.22 6.57 -3.80
C GLY A 360 10.72 6.71 -4.00
N LYS A 361 9.94 5.64 -3.76
CA LYS A 361 8.48 5.63 -3.95
C LYS A 361 7.77 6.03 -2.66
N LEU A 362 6.81 6.95 -2.73
CA LEU A 362 5.98 7.27 -1.56
C LEU A 362 5.04 6.09 -1.25
N TRP A 363 4.78 5.86 0.03
CA TRP A 363 3.72 4.97 0.46
C TRP A 363 2.55 5.78 1.01
N LEU A 364 1.33 5.47 0.57
CA LEU A 364 0.10 6.04 1.09
C LEU A 364 -0.79 4.92 1.64
N ALA A 365 -0.94 4.85 2.97
CA ALA A 365 -1.85 3.90 3.59
C ALA A 365 -3.31 4.31 3.37
N GLU A 366 -4.16 3.36 2.96
CA GLU A 366 -5.61 3.55 2.99
C GLU A 366 -6.12 3.31 4.42
N ASN A 367 -6.51 4.39 5.10
CA ASN A 367 -6.99 4.34 6.48
C ASN A 367 -8.52 4.33 6.51
N ASP A 368 -9.13 3.22 6.12
CA ASP A 368 -10.58 2.97 6.24
C ASP A 368 -10.93 2.54 7.67
N THR A 369 -10.58 3.38 8.64
CA THR A 369 -10.79 3.08 10.06
C THR A 369 -12.26 3.23 10.40
N ARG A 370 -12.89 2.14 10.83
CA ARG A 370 -14.26 2.18 11.35
C ARG A 370 -14.26 2.91 12.70
N THR A 371 -15.23 3.81 12.87
CA THR A 371 -15.46 4.60 14.09
C THR A 371 -16.86 4.34 14.63
N THR A 372 -17.18 4.91 15.79
CA THR A 372 -18.55 4.96 16.35
C THR A 372 -19.60 5.55 15.40
N LEU A 373 -19.16 6.32 14.39
CA LEU A 373 -20.03 6.94 13.39
C LEU A 373 -20.13 6.14 12.09
N THR A 374 -19.54 4.93 12.05
CA THR A 374 -19.60 4.09 10.86
C THR A 374 -21.04 3.74 10.54
N THR A 375 -21.54 4.29 9.43
CA THR A 375 -22.81 3.90 8.81
C THR A 375 -22.60 2.74 7.85
N LEU A 376 -23.64 1.95 7.57
CA LEU A 376 -23.57 0.84 6.62
C LEU A 376 -23.93 1.28 5.19
N LEU A 377 -23.43 0.56 4.18
CA LEU A 377 -23.72 0.87 2.78
C LEU A 377 -25.23 0.82 2.47
N LYS A 378 -25.94 -0.16 3.04
CA LYS A 378 -27.39 -0.32 2.87
C LYS A 378 -28.20 0.87 3.42
N GLU A 379 -27.65 1.60 4.40
CA GLU A 379 -28.29 2.78 4.98
C GLU A 379 -27.99 4.03 4.14
N ARG A 380 -26.75 4.15 3.65
CA ARG A 380 -26.27 5.33 2.93
C ARG A 380 -26.66 5.35 1.45
N ALA A 381 -26.59 4.20 0.79
CA ALA A 381 -26.88 4.07 -0.63
C ALA A 381 -27.56 2.72 -0.95
N PRO A 382 -28.82 2.54 -0.52
CA PRO A 382 -29.56 1.28 -0.73
C PRO A 382 -29.69 0.90 -2.21
N ALA A 383 -29.64 1.87 -3.13
CA ALA A 383 -29.76 1.63 -4.58
C ALA A 383 -28.58 0.83 -5.17
N ILE A 384 -27.39 0.91 -4.54
CA ILE A 384 -26.16 0.24 -5.00
C ILE A 384 -25.70 -0.88 -4.07
N ALA A 385 -26.28 -0.96 -2.87
CA ALA A 385 -26.00 -2.02 -1.93
C ALA A 385 -26.41 -3.39 -2.51
N PRO A 386 -25.56 -4.43 -2.40
CA PRO A 386 -25.96 -5.77 -2.79
C PRO A 386 -27.03 -6.35 -1.84
N PRO A 387 -27.79 -7.36 -2.28
CA PRO A 387 -28.63 -8.14 -1.37
C PRO A 387 -27.78 -8.90 -0.34
N GLY A 388 -28.34 -9.16 0.84
CA GLY A 388 -27.69 -9.94 1.91
C GLY A 388 -26.77 -9.10 2.81
N GLU A 389 -25.77 -9.76 3.40
CA GLU A 389 -24.97 -9.23 4.53
C GLU A 389 -23.51 -8.88 4.21
N TRP A 390 -23.17 -8.71 2.92
CA TRP A 390 -21.79 -8.48 2.46
C TRP A 390 -21.08 -7.30 3.13
N TYR A 391 -21.82 -6.26 3.51
CA TYR A 391 -21.32 -4.98 4.02
C TYR A 391 -21.97 -4.59 5.37
N THR A 392 -22.33 -5.58 6.20
CA THR A 392 -23.10 -5.33 7.43
C THR A 392 -22.49 -5.91 8.70
N ASN A 393 -21.44 -6.73 8.59
CA ASN A 393 -20.94 -7.56 9.69
C ASN A 393 -19.41 -7.45 9.83
N GLY A 394 -18.85 -7.87 10.96
CA GLY A 394 -17.40 -8.06 11.13
C GLY A 394 -16.59 -6.77 10.92
N VAL A 395 -15.71 -6.76 9.91
CA VAL A 395 -14.84 -5.61 9.57
C VAL A 395 -15.60 -4.34 9.20
N TRP A 396 -16.92 -4.43 8.99
CA TRP A 396 -17.81 -3.30 8.68
C TRP A 396 -18.36 -2.58 9.91
N ILE A 397 -18.06 -3.07 11.13
CA ILE A 397 -18.56 -2.52 12.38
C ILE A 397 -17.47 -1.69 13.07
N GLY A 398 -17.82 -0.48 13.50
CA GLY A 398 -16.96 0.37 14.30
C GLY A 398 -17.01 0.05 15.79
N PRO A 399 -16.09 0.58 16.59
CA PRO A 399 -16.13 0.43 18.04
C PRO A 399 -17.32 1.18 18.66
N ASP A 400 -17.76 0.77 19.85
CA ASP A 400 -18.89 1.40 20.56
C ASP A 400 -18.56 2.72 21.28
N LYS A 401 -17.27 3.03 21.45
CA LYS A 401 -16.79 4.18 22.24
C LYS A 401 -16.00 5.17 21.39
N MET A 402 -16.33 6.46 21.51
CA MET A 402 -15.65 7.54 20.78
C MET A 402 -14.15 7.61 21.14
N SER A 403 -13.80 7.40 22.41
CA SER A 403 -12.40 7.36 22.86
C SER A 403 -11.58 6.24 22.18
N THR A 404 -12.22 5.10 21.88
CA THR A 404 -11.61 4.03 21.10
C THR A 404 -11.39 4.49 19.65
N SER A 405 -12.40 5.09 19.00
CA SER A 405 -12.28 5.65 17.65
C SER A 405 -11.11 6.64 17.53
N VAL A 406 -11.02 7.60 18.45
CA VAL A 406 -9.92 8.58 18.53
C VAL A 406 -8.57 7.86 18.70
N SER A 407 -8.49 6.88 19.59
CA SER A 407 -7.25 6.12 19.83
C SER A 407 -6.80 5.32 18.61
N LEU A 408 -7.73 4.76 17.83
CA LEU A 408 -7.43 4.00 16.62
C LEU A 408 -6.96 4.93 15.48
N LEU A 409 -7.60 6.09 15.28
CA LEU A 409 -7.10 7.09 14.33
C LEU A 409 -5.71 7.61 14.72
N ARG A 410 -5.50 7.90 16.01
CA ARG A 410 -4.20 8.34 16.52
C ARG A 410 -3.12 7.25 16.36
N LYS A 411 -3.49 5.97 16.45
CA LYS A 411 -2.58 4.83 16.17
C LYS A 411 -2.11 4.82 14.72
N ASN A 412 -3.02 5.02 13.76
CA ASN A 412 -2.67 5.13 12.34
C ASN A 412 -1.77 6.33 12.06
N LEU A 413 -2.13 7.51 12.61
CA LEU A 413 -1.31 8.71 12.49
C LEU A 413 0.10 8.49 13.06
N ALA A 414 0.21 7.91 14.25
CA ALA A 414 1.48 7.64 14.89
C ALA A 414 2.37 6.72 14.04
N ARG A 415 1.80 5.70 13.39
CA ARG A 415 2.57 4.80 12.52
C ARG A 415 3.07 5.53 11.29
N MET A 416 2.22 6.30 10.61
CA MET A 416 2.60 7.14 9.46
C MET A 416 3.77 8.07 9.81
N LEU A 417 3.67 8.76 10.95
CA LEU A 417 4.71 9.69 11.43
C LEU A 417 6.01 8.99 11.82
N ALA A 418 5.96 7.88 12.55
CA ALA A 418 7.16 7.19 13.02
C ALA A 418 7.96 6.55 11.86
N TYR A 419 7.25 6.02 10.86
CA TYR A 419 7.85 5.28 9.74
C TYR A 419 8.09 6.15 8.49
N GLY A 420 7.54 7.37 8.44
CA GLY A 420 7.81 8.32 7.34
C GLY A 420 7.10 7.97 6.05
N TYR A 421 5.80 7.77 6.13
CA TYR A 421 4.93 7.60 4.98
C TYR A 421 3.59 8.35 5.20
N GLY A 422 2.78 8.46 4.14
CA GLY A 422 1.50 9.15 4.18
C GLY A 422 0.30 8.21 4.15
N GLY A 423 -0.87 8.76 3.86
CA GLY A 423 -2.08 7.97 3.70
C GLY A 423 -3.29 8.82 3.42
N TRP A 424 -4.43 8.18 3.21
CA TRP A 424 -5.71 8.87 3.13
C TRP A 424 -6.67 8.37 4.18
N TRP A 425 -7.38 9.31 4.78
CA TRP A 425 -8.49 9.04 5.68
C TRP A 425 -9.67 8.63 4.81
N PHE A 426 -9.98 7.33 4.81
CA PHE A 426 -11.01 6.78 3.93
C PHE A 426 -12.36 6.74 4.65
N ASP A 427 -13.12 7.81 4.46
CA ASP A 427 -14.50 7.93 4.92
C ASP A 427 -15.43 7.25 3.92
N MET A 428 -15.43 5.91 3.93
CA MET A 428 -15.88 5.10 2.80
C MET A 428 -17.27 5.49 2.26
N TRP A 429 -18.25 5.70 3.15
CA TRP A 429 -19.63 6.08 2.79
C TRP A 429 -20.03 7.51 3.20
N GLY A 430 -19.07 8.30 3.70
CA GLY A 430 -19.28 9.66 4.20
C GLY A 430 -19.79 9.68 5.65
N GLY A 431 -19.16 10.51 6.49
CA GLY A 431 -19.56 10.81 7.86
C GLY A 431 -18.86 10.01 8.95
N TRP A 432 -17.96 9.09 8.62
CA TRP A 432 -17.27 8.27 9.61
C TRP A 432 -16.33 9.08 10.51
N PHE A 433 -15.90 10.26 10.06
CA PHE A 433 -15.02 11.15 10.83
C PHE A 433 -15.69 12.45 11.28
N SER A 434 -17.01 12.61 11.06
CA SER A 434 -17.77 13.84 11.30
C SER A 434 -18.09 14.03 12.80
N ASP A 435 -17.03 14.15 13.60
CA ASP A 435 -17.07 14.52 15.02
C ASP A 435 -15.85 15.38 15.34
N PRO A 436 -15.97 16.46 16.13
CA PRO A 436 -14.85 17.32 16.49
C PRO A 436 -13.63 16.58 17.06
N ALA A 437 -13.84 15.50 17.84
CA ALA A 437 -12.76 14.73 18.43
C ALA A 437 -11.99 13.90 17.38
N LEU A 438 -12.66 13.42 16.33
CA LEU A 438 -12.04 12.69 15.23
C LEU A 438 -11.34 13.65 14.26
N LEU A 439 -12.00 14.74 13.89
CA LEU A 439 -11.43 15.80 13.05
C LEU A 439 -10.19 16.45 13.69
N ALA A 440 -10.13 16.53 15.02
CA ALA A 440 -8.93 16.98 15.73
C ALA A 440 -7.72 16.10 15.43
N VAL A 441 -7.87 14.77 15.33
CA VAL A 441 -6.76 13.86 14.98
C VAL A 441 -6.28 14.09 13.55
N LEU A 442 -7.20 14.34 12.62
CA LEU A 442 -6.88 14.69 11.23
C LEU A 442 -6.09 16.01 11.16
N HIS A 443 -6.53 17.02 11.93
CA HIS A 443 -5.87 18.31 12.03
C HIS A 443 -4.48 18.24 12.66
N GLU A 444 -4.36 17.51 13.77
CA GLU A 444 -3.09 17.19 14.42
C GLU A 444 -2.09 16.61 13.41
N GLY A 445 -2.52 15.68 12.55
CA GLY A 445 -1.67 15.09 11.52
C GLY A 445 -1.05 16.11 10.56
N GLN A 446 -1.84 17.06 10.07
CA GLN A 446 -1.36 18.14 9.19
C GLN A 446 -0.30 19.00 9.89
N GLN A 447 -0.59 19.42 11.14
CA GLN A 447 0.34 20.21 11.96
C GLN A 447 1.66 19.46 12.19
N TYR A 448 1.60 18.17 12.54
CA TYR A 448 2.78 17.34 12.80
C TYR A 448 3.63 17.09 11.56
N PHE A 449 3.03 17.10 10.37
CA PHE A 449 3.79 17.04 9.13
C PHE A 449 4.53 18.36 8.83
N VAL A 450 3.93 19.51 9.16
CA VAL A 450 4.63 20.80 9.03
C VAL A 450 5.82 20.87 10.00
N GLU A 451 5.64 20.36 11.22
CA GLU A 451 6.71 20.24 12.23
C GLU A 451 7.61 19.00 12.04
N TYR A 452 7.43 18.28 10.92
CA TYR A 452 8.15 17.04 10.69
C TYR A 452 9.65 17.33 10.59
N PRO A 453 10.51 16.52 11.23
CA PRO A 453 11.93 16.85 11.28
C PRO A 453 12.54 16.98 9.88
N ASP A 454 13.20 18.10 9.63
CA ASP A 454 13.96 18.33 8.38
C ASP A 454 15.18 17.42 8.26
N ALA A 455 15.62 16.81 9.37
CA ALA A 455 16.68 15.83 9.43
C ALA A 455 16.20 14.52 10.05
N ALA A 456 16.83 13.41 9.63
CA ALA A 456 16.58 12.11 10.25
C ALA A 456 16.97 12.15 11.74
N CYS A 457 16.27 11.34 12.56
CA CYS A 457 16.63 11.09 13.95
C CYS A 457 17.35 9.73 14.05
N PRO A 458 18.66 9.64 13.75
CA PRO A 458 19.36 8.36 13.64
C PRO A 458 19.34 7.55 14.94
N GLN A 459 19.23 8.20 16.10
CA GLN A 459 19.20 7.56 17.40
C GLN A 459 17.90 6.76 17.67
N MET A 460 16.85 6.99 16.88
CA MET A 460 15.58 6.26 16.95
C MET A 460 15.39 5.29 15.78
N LYS A 461 16.45 4.96 15.02
CA LYS A 461 16.36 3.98 13.94
C LYS A 461 16.05 2.58 14.47
N PRO A 462 15.25 1.77 13.76
CA PRO A 462 15.06 0.37 14.08
C PRO A 462 16.38 -0.41 14.12
N GLU A 463 16.51 -1.29 15.11
CA GLU A 463 17.63 -2.23 15.26
C GLU A 463 17.25 -3.66 14.82
N VAL A 464 16.02 -3.84 14.33
CA VAL A 464 15.49 -5.10 13.79
C VAL A 464 15.14 -4.89 12.31
N ALA A 465 15.69 -5.73 11.43
CA ALA A 465 15.26 -5.83 10.04
C ALA A 465 14.52 -7.16 9.82
N VAL A 466 13.41 -7.11 9.11
CA VAL A 466 12.69 -8.28 8.63
C VAL A 466 12.74 -8.25 7.12
N VAL A 467 13.11 -9.36 6.49
CA VAL A 467 13.17 -9.52 5.04
C VAL A 467 12.18 -10.59 4.66
N VAL A 468 11.26 -10.27 3.76
CA VAL A 468 10.23 -11.18 3.25
C VAL A 468 10.40 -11.39 1.76
N ASP A 469 10.05 -12.58 1.30
CA ASP A 469 9.99 -12.89 -0.13
C ASP A 469 8.55 -12.74 -0.63
N GLU A 470 8.34 -11.90 -1.65
CA GLU A 470 7.03 -11.78 -2.29
C GLU A 470 6.59 -13.05 -3.02
N ARG A 471 7.54 -13.95 -3.30
CA ARG A 471 7.30 -15.24 -3.93
C ARG A 471 6.94 -16.34 -2.93
N LEU A 472 6.99 -16.09 -1.62
CA LEU A 472 6.68 -17.10 -0.59
C LEU A 472 5.32 -17.79 -0.82
N GLN A 473 4.32 -17.02 -1.24
CA GLN A 473 2.98 -17.52 -1.56
C GLN A 473 2.96 -18.55 -2.71
N GLU A 474 3.91 -18.46 -3.66
CA GLU A 474 3.98 -19.38 -4.81
C GLU A 474 4.35 -20.80 -4.37
N TRP A 475 5.06 -20.93 -3.25
CA TRP A 475 5.43 -22.21 -2.67
C TRP A 475 4.26 -22.94 -2.03
N ASP A 476 3.13 -22.28 -1.76
CA ASP A 476 2.05 -22.86 -0.97
C ASP A 476 1.02 -23.59 -1.85
N LYS A 477 0.97 -24.93 -1.77
CA LYS A 477 -0.09 -25.73 -2.44
C LYS A 477 -1.45 -25.57 -1.77
N ASP A 478 -1.51 -24.97 -0.57
CA ASP A 478 -2.73 -24.68 0.17
C ASP A 478 -3.32 -23.31 -0.23
N TYR A 479 -2.68 -22.61 -1.18
CA TYR A 479 -3.07 -21.29 -1.65
C TYR A 479 -3.21 -20.26 -0.51
N GLY A 480 -2.19 -20.21 0.36
CA GLY A 480 -1.99 -19.17 1.35
C GLY A 480 -2.17 -19.61 2.80
N GLY A 481 -2.64 -20.83 3.05
CA GLY A 481 -2.79 -21.38 4.39
C GLY A 481 -1.47 -21.56 5.14
N LEU A 482 -0.44 -22.08 4.48
CA LEU A 482 0.91 -22.25 5.05
C LEU A 482 1.69 -20.92 5.03
N THR A 483 1.59 -20.14 3.96
CA THR A 483 2.18 -18.79 3.90
C THR A 483 1.65 -17.88 5.02
N GLY A 484 0.36 -18.01 5.35
CA GLY A 484 -0.26 -17.34 6.49
C GLY A 484 0.32 -17.75 7.85
N GLU A 485 0.87 -18.95 7.99
CA GLU A 485 1.57 -19.37 9.21
C GLU A 485 2.82 -18.54 9.44
N ILE A 486 3.62 -18.31 8.40
CA ILE A 486 4.87 -17.54 8.48
C ILE A 486 4.59 -16.04 8.58
N THR A 487 3.78 -15.49 7.67
CA THR A 487 3.48 -14.04 7.63
C THR A 487 2.67 -13.56 8.85
N GLY A 488 2.00 -14.48 9.57
CA GLY A 488 1.31 -14.20 10.82
C GLY A 488 2.21 -13.68 11.96
N ASN A 489 3.54 -13.82 11.85
CA ASN A 489 4.48 -13.21 12.81
C ASN A 489 4.40 -11.67 12.86
N ARG A 490 3.78 -11.02 11.86
CA ARG A 490 3.52 -9.58 11.85
C ARG A 490 2.81 -9.06 13.10
N TYR A 491 1.87 -9.84 13.63
CA TYR A 491 1.15 -9.48 14.86
C TYR A 491 2.09 -9.47 16.06
N ALA A 492 2.96 -10.47 16.17
CA ALA A 492 3.94 -10.54 17.25
C ALA A 492 4.98 -9.41 17.14
N LEU A 493 5.44 -9.08 15.93
CA LEU A 493 6.47 -8.06 15.65
C LEU A 493 6.11 -6.64 16.10
N GLY A 494 4.82 -6.28 16.11
CA GLY A 494 4.39 -4.96 16.59
C GLY A 494 4.29 -4.83 18.12
N LYS A 495 4.29 -5.95 18.86
CA LYS A 495 4.02 -6.03 20.32
C LYS A 495 5.28 -6.28 21.15
N THR A 496 6.37 -5.73 20.71
CA THR A 496 7.73 -6.16 21.04
C THR A 496 8.46 -5.15 21.88
N GLY A 497 7.97 -3.91 21.86
CA GLY A 497 8.66 -2.74 22.35
C GLY A 497 9.76 -2.22 21.41
N ALA A 498 10.03 -2.88 20.28
CA ALA A 498 11.07 -2.46 19.34
C ALA A 498 10.47 -2.20 17.95
N PRO A 499 10.74 -1.04 17.32
CA PRO A 499 10.36 -0.84 15.92
C PRO A 499 11.20 -1.74 15.01
N TYR A 500 10.67 -2.06 13.83
CA TYR A 500 11.35 -2.89 12.83
C TYR A 500 11.24 -2.28 11.42
N ASP A 501 12.24 -2.50 10.59
CA ASP A 501 12.15 -2.22 9.14
C ASP A 501 11.76 -3.50 8.40
N LEU A 502 10.85 -3.41 7.42
CA LEU A 502 10.41 -4.53 6.58
C LEU A 502 10.88 -4.34 5.12
N TYR A 503 11.73 -5.26 4.67
CA TYR A 503 12.37 -5.29 3.36
C TYR A 503 11.84 -6.42 2.48
N LEU A 504 11.89 -6.22 1.17
CA LEU A 504 11.72 -7.27 0.19
C LEU A 504 13.04 -8.03 -0.01
N ARG A 505 12.99 -9.34 -0.27
CA ARG A 505 14.16 -10.19 -0.53
C ARG A 505 15.06 -9.65 -1.64
N THR A 506 14.50 -9.03 -2.67
CA THR A 506 15.26 -8.43 -3.78
C THR A 506 16.15 -7.26 -3.34
N ASP A 507 15.89 -6.65 -2.18
CA ASP A 507 16.71 -5.59 -1.59
C ASP A 507 17.59 -6.11 -0.44
N LEU A 508 17.76 -7.43 -0.29
CA LEU A 508 18.57 -8.03 0.77
C LEU A 508 20.01 -7.46 0.82
N ASN A 509 20.60 -7.20 -0.35
CA ASN A 509 21.92 -6.60 -0.48
C ASN A 509 21.98 -5.10 -0.07
N LYS A 510 20.84 -4.41 -0.01
CA LYS A 510 20.71 -3.01 0.45
C LYS A 510 20.44 -2.91 1.95
N VAL A 511 20.25 -4.03 2.65
CA VAL A 511 20.12 -4.05 4.11
C VAL A 511 21.43 -3.56 4.74
N SER A 512 21.37 -2.38 5.37
CA SER A 512 22.54 -1.76 6.02
C SER A 512 22.89 -2.51 7.30
N ALA A 513 23.63 -3.61 7.16
CA ALA A 513 23.97 -4.54 8.23
C ALA A 513 24.50 -3.88 9.52
N GLY A 514 25.29 -2.81 9.42
CA GLY A 514 25.83 -2.09 10.58
C GLY A 514 24.79 -1.33 11.42
N GLN A 515 23.55 -1.19 10.94
CA GLN A 515 22.44 -0.57 11.66
C GLN A 515 21.68 -1.57 12.54
N TYR A 516 21.66 -2.85 12.17
CA TYR A 516 20.79 -3.86 12.78
C TYR A 516 21.56 -4.74 13.75
N LYS A 517 20.86 -5.17 14.81
CA LYS A 517 21.32 -6.22 15.73
C LYS A 517 20.63 -7.54 15.44
N VAL A 518 19.41 -7.49 14.90
CA VAL A 518 18.66 -8.66 14.42
C VAL A 518 18.28 -8.49 12.96
N ILE A 519 18.52 -9.53 12.16
CA ILE A 519 17.99 -9.65 10.80
C ILE A 519 17.17 -10.93 10.72
N TRP A 520 15.91 -10.85 10.33
CA TRP A 520 15.03 -12.00 10.17
C TRP A 520 14.65 -12.20 8.71
N LEU A 521 15.19 -13.25 8.10
CA LEU A 521 14.77 -13.77 6.80
C LEU A 521 13.51 -14.60 7.00
N MET A 522 12.36 -13.97 6.82
CA MET A 522 11.05 -14.54 7.14
C MET A 522 10.36 -15.06 5.88
N GLY A 523 10.37 -16.39 5.72
CA GLY A 523 9.76 -17.07 4.59
C GLY A 523 10.64 -17.08 3.34
N ILE A 524 11.94 -17.30 3.51
CA ILE A 524 12.85 -17.57 2.39
C ILE A 524 13.05 -19.08 2.28
N MET A 525 12.45 -19.68 1.25
CA MET A 525 12.39 -21.13 1.05
C MET A 525 13.67 -21.72 0.44
N ASP A 526 14.35 -20.93 -0.39
CA ASP A 526 15.43 -21.36 -1.28
C ASP A 526 16.58 -20.35 -1.30
N PRO A 527 17.28 -20.13 -0.17
CA PRO A 527 18.41 -19.20 -0.14
C PRO A 527 19.52 -19.65 -1.10
N ASN A 528 20.01 -18.75 -1.93
CA ASN A 528 21.14 -19.03 -2.83
C ASN A 528 22.50 -18.90 -2.12
N GLU A 529 23.59 -19.29 -2.78
CA GLU A 529 24.95 -19.25 -2.19
C GLU A 529 25.39 -17.85 -1.75
N GLN A 530 24.99 -16.80 -2.47
CA GLN A 530 25.32 -15.43 -2.13
C GLN A 530 24.59 -14.99 -0.86
N GLU A 531 23.32 -15.36 -0.72
CA GLU A 531 22.49 -15.11 0.46
C GLU A 531 23.02 -15.88 1.68
N LEU A 532 23.37 -17.15 1.52
CA LEU A 532 24.01 -17.96 2.56
C LEU A 532 25.35 -17.35 3.02
N THR A 533 26.14 -16.84 2.09
CA THR A 533 27.39 -16.12 2.39
C THR A 533 27.11 -14.83 3.15
N LEU A 534 26.07 -14.10 2.78
CA LEU A 534 25.65 -12.86 3.43
C LEU A 534 25.17 -13.11 4.87
N ILE A 535 24.38 -14.16 5.10
CA ILE A 535 23.94 -14.60 6.44
C ILE A 535 25.14 -14.86 7.34
N LYS A 536 26.11 -15.66 6.86
CA LYS A 536 27.35 -15.96 7.60
C LYS A 536 28.15 -14.68 7.91
N LYS A 537 28.23 -13.76 6.95
CA LYS A 537 28.91 -12.47 7.11
C LYS A 537 28.23 -11.59 8.17
N TRP A 538 26.91 -11.57 8.23
CA TRP A 538 26.17 -10.85 9.26
C TRP A 538 26.37 -11.46 10.64
N ALA A 539 26.25 -12.78 10.77
CA ALA A 539 26.50 -13.48 12.01
C ALA A 539 27.93 -13.24 12.53
N ALA A 540 28.94 -13.29 11.66
CA ALA A 540 30.34 -13.03 12.02
C ALA A 540 30.58 -11.59 12.53
N LYS A 541 29.77 -10.63 12.07
CA LYS A 541 29.79 -9.23 12.53
C LYS A 541 29.04 -9.01 13.86
N GLY A 542 28.48 -10.06 14.45
CA GLY A 542 27.79 -9.99 15.75
C GLY A 542 26.29 -9.75 15.68
N MET A 543 25.69 -9.77 14.48
CA MET A 543 24.23 -9.77 14.35
C MET A 543 23.67 -11.15 14.67
N MET A 544 22.47 -11.19 15.25
CA MET A 544 21.65 -12.39 15.27
C MET A 544 20.85 -12.46 13.96
N VAL A 545 21.00 -13.56 13.20
CA VAL A 545 20.23 -13.78 11.97
C VAL A 545 19.25 -14.91 12.20
N LEU A 546 17.95 -14.65 12.03
CA LEU A 546 16.90 -15.68 12.01
C LEU A 546 16.60 -16.01 10.56
N GLN A 547 16.53 -17.30 10.23
CA GLN A 547 16.02 -17.78 8.95
C GLN A 547 14.83 -18.68 9.22
N THR A 548 13.64 -18.27 8.78
CA THR A 548 12.42 -19.08 8.83
C THR A 548 12.06 -19.48 7.42
N ASP A 549 12.01 -20.78 7.15
CA ASP A 549 11.50 -21.36 5.91
C ASP A 549 10.15 -22.07 6.18
N GLY A 550 9.73 -22.97 5.30
CA GLY A 550 8.49 -23.74 5.45
C GLY A 550 8.56 -24.87 6.48
N TYR A 551 9.73 -25.17 7.05
CA TYR A 551 9.99 -26.36 7.87
C TYR A 551 10.47 -26.02 9.27
N GLY A 552 11.01 -24.82 9.52
CA GLY A 552 11.44 -24.40 10.85
C GLY A 552 12.10 -23.02 10.88
N THR A 553 12.73 -22.71 12.00
CA THR A 553 13.58 -21.53 12.15
C THR A 553 14.99 -21.94 12.58
N THR A 554 16.00 -21.46 11.87
CA THR A 554 17.42 -21.57 12.25
C THR A 554 17.93 -20.20 12.69
N ILE A 555 18.70 -20.16 13.78
CA ILE A 555 19.31 -18.92 14.29
C ILE A 555 20.84 -18.99 14.16
N TYR A 556 21.43 -17.95 13.57
CA TYR A 556 22.87 -17.79 13.39
C TYR A 556 23.38 -16.66 14.29
N PHE A 557 24.46 -16.89 15.03
CA PHE A 557 25.15 -15.88 15.85
C PHE A 557 26.62 -16.26 16.05
N LYS A 558 27.44 -15.29 16.47
CA LYS A 558 28.90 -15.39 16.50
C LYS A 558 29.47 -16.43 17.47
N GLU A 559 28.77 -16.72 18.57
CA GLU A 559 29.43 -17.20 19.80
C GLU A 559 29.47 -18.71 20.05
N THR A 560 28.71 -19.56 19.36
CA THR A 560 28.62 -20.99 19.77
C THR A 560 29.12 -22.01 18.77
N GLY A 561 29.36 -21.64 17.50
CA GLY A 561 29.58 -22.64 16.44
C GLY A 561 28.38 -23.59 16.19
N THR A 562 27.33 -23.51 17.03
CA THR A 562 26.08 -24.26 16.93
C THR A 562 24.99 -23.35 16.39
N GLN A 563 24.23 -23.86 15.43
CA GLN A 563 23.10 -23.17 14.81
C GLN A 563 21.81 -23.81 15.33
N PRO A 564 21.23 -23.31 16.44
CA PRO A 564 20.00 -23.90 16.95
C PRO A 564 18.92 -23.84 15.87
N THR A 565 18.41 -25.02 15.54
CA THR A 565 17.38 -25.22 14.53
C THR A 565 16.13 -25.74 15.21
N PHE A 566 15.06 -24.98 15.11
CA PHE A 566 13.77 -25.27 15.72
C PHE A 566 12.84 -25.81 14.64
N SER A 567 12.76 -27.14 14.55
CA SER A 567 11.83 -27.80 13.62
C SER A 567 10.38 -27.38 13.90
N LYS A 568 9.63 -27.10 12.84
CA LYS A 568 8.22 -26.66 12.84
C LYS A 568 7.95 -25.36 13.59
N LYS A 569 8.99 -24.63 14.01
CA LYS A 569 8.85 -23.34 14.68
C LYS A 569 8.74 -22.23 13.63
N LEU A 570 7.54 -22.06 13.09
CA LEU A 570 7.24 -21.02 12.09
C LEU A 570 6.72 -19.73 12.71
N ARG A 571 6.08 -19.83 13.89
CA ARG A 571 5.50 -18.69 14.63
C ARG A 571 6.13 -18.47 15.98
N TRP A 572 6.28 -17.19 16.33
CA TRP A 572 6.84 -16.75 17.59
C TRP A 572 5.85 -15.84 18.34
N PRO A 573 5.58 -16.10 19.63
CA PRO A 573 4.87 -15.14 20.45
C PRO A 573 5.75 -13.91 20.72
N ALA A 574 5.11 -12.75 20.95
CA ALA A 574 5.81 -11.48 21.15
C ALA A 574 6.82 -11.54 22.31
N SER A 575 6.47 -12.15 23.44
CA SER A 575 7.37 -12.40 24.57
C SER A 575 8.61 -13.25 24.23
N ALA A 576 8.49 -14.25 23.35
CA ALA A 576 9.64 -15.07 22.94
C ALA A 576 10.58 -14.27 22.04
N LEU A 577 10.04 -13.52 21.07
CA LEU A 577 10.85 -12.59 20.29
C LEU A 577 11.46 -11.50 21.19
N GLY A 578 10.72 -11.05 22.21
CA GLY A 578 11.17 -10.18 23.32
C GLY A 578 12.51 -10.61 23.88
N LYS A 579 12.58 -11.88 24.30
CA LYS A 579 13.79 -12.49 24.86
C LYS A 579 14.93 -12.60 23.84
N LEU A 580 14.62 -12.84 22.56
CA LEU A 580 15.62 -12.85 21.49
C LEU A 580 16.18 -11.44 21.23
N TRP A 581 15.35 -10.41 21.27
CA TRP A 581 15.83 -9.01 21.20
C TRP A 581 16.70 -8.66 22.39
N ASP A 582 16.30 -9.04 23.61
CA ASP A 582 17.09 -8.80 24.81
C ASP A 582 18.47 -9.47 24.71
N SER A 583 18.54 -10.71 24.23
CA SER A 583 19.82 -11.42 24.06
C SER A 583 20.67 -10.89 22.89
N ALA A 584 20.05 -10.35 21.84
CA ALA A 584 20.73 -9.64 20.77
C ALA A 584 21.11 -8.18 21.14
N GLY A 585 20.71 -7.71 22.33
CA GLY A 585 20.94 -6.34 22.79
C GLY A 585 20.12 -5.28 22.05
N VAL A 586 19.02 -5.65 21.39
CA VAL A 586 18.09 -4.71 20.74
C VAL A 586 17.44 -3.81 21.79
N HIS A 587 17.44 -2.51 21.52
CA HIS A 587 16.76 -1.53 22.34
C HIS A 587 15.25 -1.69 22.22
N ARG A 588 14.61 -1.98 23.35
CA ARG A 588 13.16 -2.01 23.50
C ARG A 588 12.71 -0.80 24.31
N TYR A 589 11.82 -0.03 23.73
CA TYR A 589 11.19 1.12 24.39
C TYR A 589 10.24 0.70 25.50
N LEU A 590 9.66 -0.50 25.40
CA LEU A 590 8.68 -1.01 26.35
C LEU A 590 8.79 -2.52 26.48
N ASN A 591 8.64 -3.05 27.70
CA ASN A 591 8.76 -4.49 27.95
C ASN A 591 7.43 -5.23 28.07
N THR A 592 6.31 -4.51 27.91
CA THR A 592 4.97 -5.09 27.83
C THR A 592 4.63 -5.45 26.38
N GLU A 593 3.68 -6.37 26.18
CA GLU A 593 3.18 -6.75 24.85
C GLU A 593 2.16 -5.73 24.29
N ASP A 594 2.40 -4.44 24.55
CA ASP A 594 1.65 -3.33 23.96
C ASP A 594 2.26 -2.94 22.61
N VAL A 595 1.47 -2.31 21.73
CA VAL A 595 1.96 -1.88 20.43
C VAL A 595 2.80 -0.62 20.56
N VAL A 596 4.00 -0.63 19.99
CA VAL A 596 4.94 0.50 20.02
C VAL A 596 5.36 0.90 18.61
N TYR A 597 5.26 2.21 18.32
CA TYR A 597 5.86 2.81 17.13
C TYR A 597 6.89 3.83 17.56
N ALA A 598 8.10 3.74 17.01
CA ALA A 598 9.17 4.65 17.34
C ALA A 598 10.03 4.91 16.09
N GLY A 599 10.29 6.18 15.82
CA GLY A 599 11.09 6.59 14.68
C GLY A 599 10.92 8.07 14.40
N ARG A 600 11.94 8.68 13.78
CA ARG A 600 11.84 10.07 13.29
C ARG A 600 11.40 11.08 14.35
N GLY A 601 11.77 10.87 15.61
CA GLY A 601 11.41 11.76 16.70
C GLY A 601 9.96 11.61 17.22
N TRP A 602 9.25 10.59 16.78
CA TRP A 602 7.92 10.21 17.23
C TRP A 602 8.00 8.91 18.02
N LEU A 603 7.28 8.83 19.13
CA LEU A 603 7.11 7.63 19.94
C LEU A 603 5.64 7.47 20.30
N SER A 604 5.07 6.31 20.07
CA SER A 604 3.67 6.01 20.36
C SER A 604 3.51 4.67 21.05
N VAL A 605 2.53 4.61 21.96
CA VAL A 605 2.13 3.39 22.66
C VAL A 605 0.62 3.26 22.55
N HIS A 606 0.15 2.08 22.14
CA HIS A 606 -1.26 1.71 22.21
C HIS A 606 -1.41 0.53 23.17
N SER A 607 -2.17 0.72 24.24
CA SER A 607 -2.28 -0.22 25.36
C SER A 607 -3.74 -0.61 25.60
N VAL A 608 -4.07 -1.89 25.39
CA VAL A 608 -5.42 -2.41 25.70
C VAL A 608 -5.67 -2.42 27.19
N LYS A 609 -4.67 -2.81 27.99
CA LYS A 609 -4.81 -2.98 29.44
C LYS A 609 -4.73 -1.67 30.21
N GLY A 610 -4.19 -0.61 29.61
CA GLY A 610 -3.86 0.62 30.32
C GLY A 610 -2.78 0.42 31.39
N GLY A 611 -2.84 1.24 32.44
CA GLY A 611 -1.93 1.24 33.59
C GLY A 611 -0.60 1.94 33.32
N LYS A 612 0.25 1.91 34.36
CA LYS A 612 1.58 2.53 34.34
C LYS A 612 2.51 1.85 33.32
N LYS A 613 3.03 2.62 32.36
CA LYS A 613 4.04 2.18 31.37
C LYS A 613 5.34 2.91 31.60
N GLU A 614 6.42 2.16 31.79
CA GLU A 614 7.77 2.72 31.86
C GLU A 614 8.45 2.56 30.50
N LEU A 615 8.59 3.69 29.81
CA LEU A 615 9.26 3.76 28.52
C LEU A 615 10.75 4.03 28.72
N LYS A 616 11.59 3.27 28.01
CA LYS A 616 13.04 3.42 27.98
C LYS A 616 13.44 4.07 26.66
N LEU A 617 14.29 5.08 26.73
CA LEU A 617 14.83 5.79 25.57
C LEU A 617 16.30 5.39 25.36
N PRO A 618 16.78 5.29 24.10
CA PRO A 618 18.16 4.90 23.84
C PRO A 618 19.16 6.02 24.18
N PHE A 619 18.68 7.24 24.39
CA PHE A 619 19.46 8.46 24.61
C PHE A 619 18.72 9.41 25.55
N TYR A 620 19.43 10.39 26.11
CA TYR A 620 18.82 11.46 26.89
C TYR A 620 18.01 12.38 25.98
N ALA A 621 16.75 12.60 26.31
CA ALA A 621 15.82 13.36 25.48
C ALA A 621 14.88 14.21 26.32
N GLN A 622 14.36 15.25 25.68
CA GLN A 622 13.12 15.90 26.08
C GLN A 622 11.96 15.18 25.41
N VAL A 623 10.93 14.87 26.18
CA VAL A 623 9.69 14.24 25.72
C VAL A 623 8.52 15.14 26.06
N SER A 624 7.71 15.46 25.05
CA SER A 624 6.56 16.34 25.17
C SER A 624 5.32 15.76 24.52
N ASP A 625 4.17 16.20 25.00
CA ASP A 625 2.90 16.05 24.31
C ASP A 625 2.94 16.92 23.04
N PRO A 626 2.69 16.36 21.83
CA PRO A 626 2.82 17.10 20.59
C PRO A 626 1.68 18.09 20.33
N VAL A 627 0.52 17.92 20.98
CA VAL A 627 -0.63 18.83 20.89
C VAL A 627 -0.37 20.06 21.78
N THR A 628 -0.16 19.82 23.08
CA THR A 628 -0.07 20.89 24.10
C THR A 628 1.34 21.49 24.21
N LYS A 629 2.34 20.85 23.57
CA LYS A 629 3.78 21.14 23.72
C LYS A 629 4.29 21.03 25.16
N LYS A 630 3.48 20.54 26.11
CA LYS A 630 3.86 20.38 27.50
C LYS A 630 4.96 19.33 27.61
N ILE A 631 6.05 19.68 28.27
CA ILE A 631 7.13 18.75 28.60
C ILE A 631 6.59 17.74 29.61
N ILE A 632 6.59 16.46 29.22
CA ILE A 632 6.23 15.33 30.07
C ILE A 632 7.46 14.88 30.87
N ALA A 633 8.63 14.87 30.23
CA ALA A 633 9.90 14.63 30.89
C ALA A 633 11.04 15.34 30.15
N GLY A 634 12.00 15.90 30.89
CA GLY A 634 13.19 16.58 30.35
C GLY A 634 14.46 15.85 30.72
N ASN A 635 15.48 15.91 29.85
CA ASN A 635 16.81 15.32 30.04
C ASN A 635 16.80 13.93 30.71
N THR A 636 16.03 13.00 30.16
CA THR A 636 15.86 11.66 30.74
C THR A 636 16.04 10.56 29.71
N LYS A 637 16.35 9.35 30.19
CA LYS A 637 16.28 8.10 29.41
C LYS A 637 15.05 7.26 29.74
N THR A 638 14.20 7.72 30.65
CA THR A 638 13.02 7.01 31.11
C THR A 638 11.83 7.95 31.19
N VAL A 639 10.69 7.54 30.65
CA VAL A 639 9.43 8.27 30.74
C VAL A 639 8.37 7.33 31.32
N THR A 640 7.65 7.79 32.33
CA THR A 640 6.51 7.05 32.87
C THR A 640 5.22 7.64 32.32
N LEU A 641 4.36 6.80 31.75
CA LEU A 641 3.01 7.17 31.35
C LEU A 641 2.01 6.44 32.25
N ASP A 642 0.93 7.12 32.62
CA ASP A 642 -0.27 6.47 33.12
C ASP A 642 -1.30 6.46 31.99
N MET A 643 -1.77 5.27 31.62
CA MET A 643 -2.58 5.07 30.41
C MET A 643 -3.94 4.49 30.75
N GLU A 644 -4.99 5.07 30.20
CA GLU A 644 -6.32 4.45 30.22
C GLU A 644 -6.34 3.18 29.35
N PRO A 645 -7.17 2.17 29.69
CA PRO A 645 -7.39 1.01 28.83
C PRO A 645 -7.88 1.38 27.43
N GLY A 646 -7.24 0.82 26.40
CA GLY A 646 -7.55 1.07 24.99
C GLY A 646 -6.96 2.37 24.42
N ALA A 647 -6.24 3.15 25.23
CA ALA A 647 -5.71 4.45 24.81
C ALA A 647 -4.48 4.32 23.91
N THR A 648 -4.35 5.29 23.00
CA THR A 648 -3.11 5.55 22.25
C THR A 648 -2.54 6.91 22.65
N ILE A 649 -1.28 6.91 23.11
CA ILE A 649 -0.52 8.14 23.39
C ILE A 649 0.56 8.30 22.32
N LEU A 650 0.64 9.51 21.74
CA LEU A 650 1.68 9.93 20.82
C LEU A 650 2.55 11.00 21.49
N LEU A 651 3.86 10.87 21.38
CA LEU A 651 4.86 11.72 22.02
C LEU A 651 5.87 12.25 21.00
N ARG A 652 6.30 13.50 21.21
CA ARG A 652 7.45 14.06 20.51
C ARG A 652 8.71 13.82 21.36
N VAL A 653 9.73 13.23 20.74
CA VAL A 653 11.03 12.93 21.36
C VAL A 653 12.12 13.73 20.66
N VAL A 654 12.79 14.59 21.41
CA VAL A 654 13.89 15.44 20.91
C VAL A 654 15.18 15.08 21.66
N PRO A 655 16.21 14.57 20.97
CA PRO A 655 17.50 14.30 21.60
C PRO A 655 18.08 15.57 22.22
N GLU A 656 18.55 15.49 23.46
CA GLU A 656 19.28 16.60 24.07
C GLU A 656 20.78 16.47 23.77
N LYS A 657 21.41 17.58 23.36
CA LYS A 657 22.88 17.62 23.26
C LYS A 657 23.44 17.56 24.67
N LYS A 658 24.39 16.65 24.94
CA LYS A 658 25.14 16.62 26.20
C LYS A 658 25.59 18.04 26.55
N GLN A 659 25.04 18.62 27.62
CA GLN A 659 25.67 19.79 28.23
C GLN A 659 27.06 19.33 28.67
N ARG A 660 28.11 19.88 28.04
CA ARG A 660 29.47 19.75 28.57
C ARG A 660 29.41 20.40 29.95
N LYS A 661 29.51 19.61 31.01
CA LYS A 661 29.76 20.15 32.35
C LYS A 661 31.08 20.93 32.24
N HIS A 662 31.01 22.24 32.44
CA HIS A 662 32.18 23.09 32.60
C HIS A 662 32.90 22.75 33.90
#